data_AF-A0A674MTZ4-F1
#
_entry.id   AF-A0A674MTZ4-F1
#
_cell.length_a   1.000
_cell.length_b   1.000
_cell.length_c   1.000
_cell.angle_alpha   90.00
_cell.angle_beta   90.00
_cell.angle_gamma   90.00
#
_symmetry.space_group_name_H-M   'P 1'
#
loop_
_entity.id
_entity.type
_entity.pdbx_description
1 polymer ?
#
loop_
_entity_poly.entity_id
_entity_poly.type
_entity_poly.pdbx_seq_one_letter_code
_entity_poly.pdbx_strand_id
1 'polypeptide(L)'
;MTAPSFPAKMSPIKALTMKDYENQITALKKENFNLKLRIYFMEERMQQKCDDSTEDIFKTNIELKVELESMKRELAEKQELLVSASKALDSLAGRESGEPQRFREQAQREIDALNDAFNKKIADLEQCLQVAEGEVEKMAAIAEQEKLKNFSLERQLRTMSPQDNTSTPAEDLQAFIYSNNMSQTTGYFPLLVILKHFPNYSVFSLNLCGMQPGVNQLEVHNKLLTEQLAETKSTSETLTKTLEETQNQNKDLLVKLEEKETELNSEKKNALKRDKTIQGLTQVLKEKEKEIAELFHEIEDRDDALAKAREAAHKAQLQKYQGVEEHQNLLMEKQTELAKLQGEHNAKVFEAQKLQRALHRREQELADLQQAKDQLEVEMEDLQQQKKKGDKALNDLNNQLKKMSDEIGERESALQQQYQETLEHTKRKLQAHEVTIHRLTSTLSDKEQQLQDYMNMVRDFESRSPVGNDNVLSKMRQRLKDKEKALEQALDEKFAAIEEKDNVIHQLQLSLRERERDLERLNNLISHNEETINSFDSVIKEKDVELQHLANTLKNLQRAKQDVEDNLNRSLREKDSIISQLQLSLEGKTKDMEEMAESVLNQSQTHARDLIEQMGQRLKFTEAMLAEAVKARERLVADNESAVEGLLATISSKDQLLKESAEHYNRLLSDRTQEIQELRKQLSNRQQQLTAAERHNSTTAQEGYLEIAELRALLAEKDGIINKLLHRGQDREQFLADMQKDPDHVLELKHTIQIMQEHLDERDAELSKRISDDNMENLHVPQNTVILLKKELSQKTEALNKALQRESELKISLAELQSLLSEMEGRNEAQAANIESLTATLNTKDDIINTLHQRFSQRGGSGVDQSQDPMTGSGIEGSLPSLPQRETTMIGGDSQQEVLPKSEALQQEHDALYKALRAEQQLYSSLVRTVKEQDSTQRLHALQLELTSVQLLREQLEESIRNNKELRDDLKSEIQRAKLREGSMKHQLEDAQRWNASLQARLGAIQNRGGGVGGAKDSGDTLSFIGDQTSYMSICVGEEHDESLSELSAQELRHKDCVSNLQTLNNELQNQLSLVDKSDDVAHKTGTKNMSSSPWKQVRAQG
;
A
#
# COMPACT_ATOMS: atom_id res chain seq x y z
N MET A 1 -11.20 66.17 13.11
CA MET A 1 -11.48 67.51 13.67
C MET A 1 -12.22 67.36 14.99
N THR A 2 -12.33 68.44 15.77
CA THR A 2 -12.79 68.48 17.17
C THR A 2 -14.13 67.79 17.42
N ALA A 3 -14.22 66.92 18.42
CA ALA A 3 -15.48 66.40 18.92
C ALA A 3 -16.18 67.43 19.84
N PRO A 4 -17.51 67.65 19.74
CA PRO A 4 -18.21 68.62 20.57
C PRO A 4 -18.53 68.08 21.97
N SER A 5 -18.09 68.81 23.00
CA SER A 5 -18.51 68.55 24.39
C SER A 5 -19.93 69.04 24.64
N PHE A 6 -20.83 68.18 25.12
CA PHE A 6 -22.14 68.62 25.62
C PHE A 6 -22.05 68.99 27.12
N PRO A 7 -22.35 70.25 27.51
CA PRO A 7 -22.24 70.68 28.91
C PRO A 7 -23.52 70.35 29.69
N ALA A 8 -23.38 69.60 30.78
CA ALA A 8 -24.46 69.44 31.75
C ALA A 8 -24.60 70.70 32.62
N LYS A 9 -25.74 71.39 32.52
CA LYS A 9 -26.30 72.30 33.54
C LYS A 9 -27.75 72.65 33.20
N MET A 10 -28.69 72.28 34.06
CA MET A 10 -30.08 72.75 33.96
C MET A 10 -30.18 74.23 34.40
N SER A 11 -31.26 74.90 33.98
CA SER A 11 -31.71 76.16 34.54
C SER A 11 -33.25 76.22 34.50
N PRO A 12 -33.90 76.98 35.39
CA PRO A 12 -35.25 76.62 35.84
C PRO A 12 -36.34 76.76 34.78
N ILE A 13 -37.27 75.80 34.80
CA ILE A 13 -38.45 75.77 33.94
C ILE A 13 -39.34 76.98 34.28
N LYS A 14 -39.48 77.93 33.34
CA LYS A 14 -40.68 78.78 33.28
C LYS A 14 -41.87 77.87 33.03
N ALA A 15 -42.93 77.99 33.81
CA ALA A 15 -44.17 77.26 33.59
C ALA A 15 -44.77 77.65 32.22
N LEU A 16 -44.61 76.77 31.24
CA LEU A 16 -45.20 76.88 29.91
C LEU A 16 -46.73 76.73 30.03
N THR A 17 -47.48 77.52 29.25
CA THR A 17 -48.94 77.40 29.23
C THR A 17 -49.36 76.18 28.39
N MET A 18 -50.59 75.69 28.56
CA MET A 18 -51.11 74.58 27.75
C MET A 18 -50.97 74.82 26.24
N LYS A 19 -51.16 76.07 25.80
CA LYS A 19 -51.00 76.46 24.39
C LYS A 19 -49.55 76.39 23.92
N ASP A 20 -48.58 76.63 24.81
CA ASP A 20 -47.16 76.48 24.48
C ASP A 20 -46.79 75.00 24.32
N TYR A 21 -47.35 74.10 25.14
CA TYR A 21 -47.20 72.66 24.96
C TYR A 21 -47.86 72.16 23.66
N GLU A 22 -49.07 72.64 23.31
CA GLU A 22 -49.71 72.32 22.03
C GLU A 22 -48.88 72.79 20.82
N ASN A 23 -48.32 74.01 20.90
CA ASN A 23 -47.39 74.54 19.90
C ASN A 23 -46.11 73.69 19.81
N GLN A 24 -45.54 73.30 20.96
CA GLN A 24 -44.33 72.47 21.02
C GLN A 24 -44.58 71.06 20.44
N ILE A 25 -45.70 70.42 20.77
CA ILE A 25 -46.13 69.14 20.18
C ILE A 25 -46.31 69.28 18.66
N THR A 26 -46.86 70.41 18.19
CA THR A 26 -47.06 70.67 16.76
C THR A 26 -45.73 70.92 16.03
N ALA A 27 -44.78 71.62 16.66
CA ALA A 27 -43.42 71.78 16.14
C ALA A 27 -42.69 70.43 16.07
N LEU A 28 -42.69 69.66 17.16
CA LEU A 28 -42.10 68.31 17.22
C LEU A 28 -42.71 67.36 16.19
N LYS A 29 -44.02 67.43 15.92
CA LYS A 29 -44.66 66.64 14.85
C LYS A 29 -44.14 67.03 13.45
N LYS A 30 -43.94 68.32 13.17
CA LYS A 30 -43.35 68.80 11.90
C LYS A 30 -41.87 68.43 11.77
N GLU A 31 -41.12 68.50 12.87
CA GLU A 31 -39.71 68.09 12.91
C GLU A 31 -39.57 66.58 12.70
N ASN A 32 -40.39 65.76 13.38
CA ASN A 32 -40.42 64.31 13.19
C ASN A 32 -40.82 63.90 11.77
N PHE A 33 -41.76 64.62 11.14
CA PHE A 33 -42.11 64.42 9.72
C PHE A 33 -40.96 64.75 8.76
N ASN A 34 -40.27 65.88 8.96
CA ASN A 34 -39.08 66.23 8.17
C ASN A 34 -37.92 65.24 8.40
N LEU A 35 -37.74 64.75 9.63
CA LEU A 35 -36.78 63.70 9.94
C LEU A 35 -37.11 62.40 9.21
N LYS A 36 -38.38 61.97 9.18
CA LYS A 36 -38.81 60.79 8.41
C LYS A 36 -38.56 60.94 6.90
N LEU A 37 -38.89 62.09 6.32
CA LEU A 37 -38.56 62.38 4.90
C LEU A 37 -37.05 62.33 4.65
N ARG A 38 -36.24 62.89 5.54
CA ARG A 38 -34.78 62.90 5.40
C ARG A 38 -34.16 61.50 5.60
N ILE A 39 -34.73 60.69 6.49
CA ILE A 39 -34.37 59.28 6.68
C ILE A 39 -34.71 58.51 5.40
N TYR A 40 -35.94 58.61 4.89
CA TYR A 40 -36.37 57.96 3.65
C TYR A 40 -35.43 58.25 2.47
N PHE A 41 -35.13 59.53 2.19
CA PHE A 41 -34.20 59.90 1.10
C PHE A 41 -32.72 59.53 1.37
N MET A 42 -32.35 59.25 2.62
CA MET A 42 -31.03 58.70 2.95
C MET A 42 -31.00 57.18 2.79
N GLU A 43 -32.05 56.48 3.18
CA GLU A 43 -32.24 55.03 3.00
C GLU A 43 -32.31 54.68 1.51
N GLU A 44 -33.15 55.37 0.73
CA GLU A 44 -33.26 55.21 -0.73
C GLU A 44 -31.90 55.38 -1.44
N ARG A 45 -31.13 56.42 -1.08
CA ARG A 45 -29.78 56.66 -1.60
C ARG A 45 -28.70 55.72 -1.05
N MET A 46 -28.91 55.10 0.10
CA MET A 46 -28.03 54.05 0.61
C MET A 46 -28.31 52.73 -0.07
N GLN A 47 -29.59 52.40 -0.30
CA GLN A 47 -30.03 51.18 -0.97
C GLN A 47 -29.45 51.11 -2.39
N GLN A 48 -29.70 52.13 -3.23
CA GLN A 48 -29.11 52.22 -4.58
C GLN A 48 -27.59 52.04 -4.58
N LYS A 49 -26.88 52.69 -3.64
CA LYS A 49 -25.41 52.59 -3.53
C LYS A 49 -24.92 51.25 -3.02
N CYS A 50 -25.68 50.58 -2.17
CA CYS A 50 -25.38 49.22 -1.74
C CYS A 50 -25.58 48.26 -2.90
N ASP A 51 -26.71 48.34 -3.59
CA ASP A 51 -27.10 47.42 -4.67
C ASP A 51 -26.10 47.49 -5.84
N ASP A 52 -25.80 48.69 -6.36
CA ASP A 52 -24.76 48.92 -7.38
C ASP A 52 -23.42 48.27 -6.97
N SER A 53 -22.95 48.57 -5.75
CA SER A 53 -21.67 48.06 -5.24
C SER A 53 -21.67 46.56 -4.98
N THR A 54 -22.83 45.97 -4.69
CA THR A 54 -22.97 44.55 -4.40
C THR A 54 -22.99 43.74 -5.69
N GLU A 55 -23.58 44.26 -6.76
CA GLU A 55 -23.47 43.67 -8.10
C GLU A 55 -22.03 43.74 -8.63
N ASP A 56 -21.34 44.88 -8.50
CA ASP A 56 -19.91 44.99 -8.84
C ASP A 56 -19.05 44.03 -8.00
N ILE A 57 -19.32 43.88 -6.70
CA ILE A 57 -18.62 42.91 -5.82
C ILE A 57 -18.90 41.47 -6.27
N PHE A 58 -20.15 41.10 -6.56
CA PHE A 58 -20.48 39.75 -7.04
C PHE A 58 -19.84 39.46 -8.40
N LYS A 59 -19.87 40.42 -9.32
CA LYS A 59 -19.20 40.32 -10.62
C LYS A 59 -17.69 40.14 -10.46
N THR A 60 -17.03 40.97 -9.65
CA THR A 60 -15.61 40.82 -9.32
C THR A 60 -15.33 39.45 -8.67
N ASN A 61 -16.22 38.95 -7.82
CA ASN A 61 -16.08 37.63 -7.18
C ASN A 61 -16.23 36.48 -8.19
N ILE A 62 -17.14 36.61 -9.17
CA ILE A 62 -17.31 35.66 -10.27
C ILE A 62 -16.08 35.67 -11.19
N GLU A 63 -15.59 36.85 -11.57
CA GLU A 63 -14.39 37.02 -12.39
C GLU A 63 -13.17 36.39 -11.70
N LEU A 64 -12.90 36.74 -10.43
CA LEU A 64 -11.84 36.12 -9.62
C LEU A 64 -12.02 34.61 -9.46
N LYS A 65 -13.25 34.10 -9.35
CA LYS A 65 -13.53 32.66 -9.23
C LYS A 65 -13.31 31.92 -10.56
N VAL A 66 -13.58 32.56 -11.70
CA VAL A 66 -13.25 32.05 -13.03
C VAL A 66 -11.74 32.05 -13.26
N GLU A 67 -11.04 33.12 -12.86
CA GLU A 67 -9.57 33.16 -12.90
C GLU A 67 -8.96 32.07 -12.00
N LEU A 68 -9.43 31.90 -10.76
CA LEU A 68 -8.93 30.89 -9.84
C LEU A 68 -9.15 29.46 -10.37
N GLU A 69 -10.32 29.16 -10.96
CA GLU A 69 -10.56 27.85 -11.57
C GLU A 69 -9.83 27.64 -12.90
N SER A 70 -9.55 28.72 -13.66
CA SER A 70 -8.67 28.66 -14.83
C SER A 70 -7.22 28.40 -14.41
N MET A 71 -6.72 29.10 -13.38
CA MET A 71 -5.38 28.91 -12.81
C MET A 71 -5.21 27.52 -12.19
N LYS A 72 -6.25 26.94 -11.57
CA LYS A 72 -6.26 25.52 -11.17
C LYS A 72 -6.18 24.57 -12.36
N ARG A 73 -6.90 24.86 -13.46
CA ARG A 73 -6.85 24.01 -14.66
C ARG A 73 -5.47 24.08 -15.30
N GLU A 74 -4.91 25.27 -15.47
CA GLU A 74 -3.53 25.46 -15.92
C GLU A 74 -2.53 24.77 -14.98
N LEU A 75 -2.74 24.82 -13.66
CA LEU A 75 -1.89 24.11 -12.70
C LEU A 75 -1.99 22.59 -12.85
N ALA A 76 -3.20 22.06 -13.10
CA ALA A 76 -3.41 20.63 -13.37
C ALA A 76 -2.78 20.20 -14.71
N GLU A 77 -2.96 20.98 -15.78
CA GLU A 77 -2.34 20.78 -17.09
C GLU A 77 -0.80 20.86 -16.99
N LYS A 78 -0.26 21.85 -16.27
CA LYS A 78 1.19 21.97 -16.01
C LYS A 78 1.71 20.83 -15.13
N GLN A 79 0.92 20.33 -14.18
CA GLN A 79 1.28 19.17 -13.37
C GLN A 79 1.25 17.87 -14.18
N GLU A 80 0.28 17.71 -15.10
CA GLU A 80 0.23 16.57 -16.02
C GLU A 80 1.39 16.62 -17.03
N LEU A 81 1.69 17.79 -17.58
CA LEU A 81 2.87 18.01 -18.44
C LEU A 81 4.18 17.73 -17.68
N LEU A 82 4.30 18.14 -16.41
CA LEU A 82 5.48 17.87 -15.58
C LEU A 82 5.60 16.38 -15.24
N VAL A 83 4.48 15.70 -14.97
CA VAL A 83 4.43 14.24 -14.78
C VAL A 83 4.71 13.48 -16.08
N SER A 84 4.31 14.02 -17.23
CA SER A 84 4.61 13.47 -18.57
C SER A 84 6.09 13.64 -18.92
N ALA A 85 6.64 14.84 -18.68
CA ALA A 85 8.06 15.15 -18.82
C ALA A 85 8.93 14.31 -17.86
N SER A 86 8.49 14.09 -16.61
CA SER A 86 9.13 13.14 -15.70
C SER A 86 9.16 11.75 -16.33
N LYS A 87 8.00 11.19 -16.73
CA LYS A 87 7.93 9.86 -17.36
C LYS A 87 8.77 9.76 -18.64
N ALA A 88 8.92 10.84 -19.40
CA ALA A 88 9.78 10.90 -20.57
C ALA A 88 11.27 10.92 -20.19
N LEU A 89 11.65 11.70 -19.17
CA LEU A 89 13.00 11.71 -18.60
C LEU A 89 13.34 10.37 -17.94
N ASP A 90 12.42 9.74 -17.21
CA ASP A 90 12.55 8.39 -16.64
C ASP A 90 12.72 7.34 -17.76
N SER A 91 12.06 7.54 -18.91
CA SER A 91 12.21 6.65 -20.08
C SER A 91 13.51 6.89 -20.86
N LEU A 92 14.01 8.13 -20.89
CA LEU A 92 15.30 8.49 -21.47
C LEU A 92 16.45 8.02 -20.59
N ALA A 93 16.42 8.32 -19.29
CA ALA A 93 17.32 7.76 -18.29
C ALA A 93 17.24 6.22 -18.25
N GLY A 94 16.07 5.64 -18.55
CA GLY A 94 15.89 4.21 -18.76
C GLY A 94 16.59 3.66 -20.01
N ARG A 95 16.68 4.43 -21.10
CA ARG A 95 17.49 4.05 -22.29
C ARG A 95 18.99 4.31 -22.08
N GLU A 96 19.35 5.43 -21.45
CA GLU A 96 20.73 5.71 -21.05
C GLU A 96 21.24 4.68 -20.03
N SER A 97 20.36 4.12 -19.18
CA SER A 97 20.71 3.23 -18.05
C SER A 97 21.66 2.10 -18.41
N GLY A 98 21.69 1.63 -19.65
CA GLY A 98 22.66 0.64 -20.13
C GLY A 98 24.13 1.03 -19.87
N GLU A 99 24.48 2.32 -19.88
CA GLU A 99 25.84 2.78 -19.58
C GLU A 99 26.06 3.10 -18.10
N PRO A 100 25.27 3.94 -17.39
CA PRO A 100 25.43 4.15 -15.95
C PRO A 100 25.21 2.89 -15.11
N GLN A 101 24.44 1.90 -15.58
CA GLN A 101 24.31 0.61 -14.90
C GLN A 101 25.55 -0.26 -15.15
N ARG A 102 26.13 -0.27 -16.36
CA ARG A 102 27.45 -0.90 -16.59
C ARG A 102 28.56 -0.23 -15.78
N PHE A 103 28.59 1.10 -15.71
CA PHE A 103 29.54 1.84 -14.87
C PHE A 103 29.29 1.63 -13.38
N ARG A 104 28.04 1.50 -12.92
CA ARG A 104 27.74 1.11 -11.53
C ARG A 104 28.09 -0.35 -11.24
N GLU A 105 27.87 -1.28 -12.15
CA GLU A 105 28.31 -2.68 -11.97
C GLU A 105 29.83 -2.80 -12.01
N GLN A 106 30.51 -2.04 -12.87
CA GLN A 106 31.96 -1.95 -12.92
C GLN A 106 32.52 -1.36 -11.62
N ALA A 107 32.01 -0.20 -11.19
CA ALA A 107 32.39 0.44 -9.94
C ALA A 107 32.01 -0.39 -8.70
N GLN A 108 30.89 -1.12 -8.73
CA GLN A 108 30.50 -2.03 -7.65
C GLN A 108 31.46 -3.23 -7.60
N ARG A 109 31.82 -3.85 -8.74
CA ARG A 109 32.84 -4.91 -8.77
C ARG A 109 34.21 -4.40 -8.31
N GLU A 110 34.56 -3.16 -8.62
CA GLU A 110 35.79 -2.52 -8.15
C GLU A 110 35.75 -2.23 -6.64
N ILE A 111 34.60 -1.77 -6.11
CA ILE A 111 34.35 -1.59 -4.66
C ILE A 111 34.35 -2.94 -3.94
N ASP A 112 33.73 -3.98 -4.49
CA ASP A 112 33.67 -5.32 -3.93
C ASP A 112 35.08 -5.95 -3.90
N ALA A 113 35.86 -5.78 -4.97
CA ALA A 113 37.27 -6.20 -5.00
C ALA A 113 38.15 -5.41 -4.03
N LEU A 114 37.85 -4.12 -3.79
CA LEU A 114 38.51 -3.30 -2.77
C LEU A 114 38.13 -3.73 -1.35
N ASN A 115 36.85 -4.08 -1.14
CA ASN A 115 36.34 -4.63 0.11
C ASN A 115 36.97 -6.00 0.40
N ASP A 116 37.07 -6.90 -0.58
CA ASP A 116 37.77 -8.18 -0.44
C ASP A 116 39.27 -7.98 -0.16
N ALA A 117 39.91 -7.01 -0.80
CA ALA A 117 41.29 -6.64 -0.50
C ALA A 117 41.45 -6.09 0.93
N PHE A 118 40.50 -5.27 1.43
CA PHE A 118 40.49 -4.78 2.80
C PHE A 118 40.14 -5.88 3.81
N ASN A 119 39.15 -6.72 3.55
CA ASN A 119 38.79 -7.86 4.40
C ASN A 119 39.96 -8.84 4.54
N LYS A 120 40.66 -9.13 3.44
CA LYS A 120 41.92 -9.88 3.48
C LYS A 120 42.98 -9.15 4.29
N LYS A 121 43.12 -7.83 4.12
CA LYS A 121 44.10 -7.02 4.87
C LYS A 121 43.79 -6.97 6.38
N ILE A 122 42.50 -6.99 6.74
CA ILE A 122 42.01 -7.09 8.12
C ILE A 122 42.36 -8.47 8.68
N ALA A 123 42.04 -9.56 7.96
CA ALA A 123 42.41 -10.91 8.38
C ALA A 123 43.93 -11.11 8.53
N ASP A 124 44.74 -10.57 7.61
CA ASP A 124 46.22 -10.54 7.72
C ASP A 124 46.66 -9.79 8.99
N LEU A 125 46.01 -8.68 9.34
CA LEU A 125 46.31 -7.86 10.52
C LEU A 125 45.82 -8.50 11.83
N GLU A 126 44.65 -9.13 11.84
CA GLU A 126 44.11 -9.92 12.95
C GLU A 126 45.02 -11.11 13.25
N GLN A 127 45.52 -11.80 12.22
CA GLN A 127 46.51 -12.86 12.39
C GLN A 127 47.83 -12.33 12.96
N CYS A 128 48.32 -11.16 12.49
CA CYS A 128 49.51 -10.52 13.06
C CYS A 128 49.30 -10.09 14.52
N LEU A 129 48.10 -9.59 14.86
CA LEU A 129 47.73 -9.18 16.21
C LEU A 129 47.63 -10.38 17.15
N GLN A 130 47.00 -11.48 16.73
CA GLN A 130 46.93 -12.72 17.50
C GLN A 130 48.31 -13.36 17.72
N VAL A 131 49.23 -13.26 16.75
CA VAL A 131 50.64 -13.65 16.94
C VAL A 131 51.32 -12.76 17.99
N ALA A 132 51.10 -11.44 17.93
CA ALA A 132 51.66 -10.49 18.91
C ALA A 132 51.08 -10.68 20.32
N GLU A 133 49.78 -10.94 20.46
CA GLU A 133 49.14 -11.32 21.73
C GLU A 133 49.77 -12.61 22.28
N GLY A 134 49.96 -13.61 21.43
CA GLY A 134 50.67 -14.84 21.79
C GLY A 134 52.17 -14.65 22.09
N GLU A 135 52.79 -13.50 21.79
CA GLU A 135 54.12 -13.12 22.26
C GLU A 135 54.07 -12.31 23.56
N VAL A 136 53.04 -11.48 23.76
CA VAL A 136 52.75 -10.78 25.02
C VAL A 136 52.41 -11.77 26.13
N GLU A 137 51.63 -12.82 25.86
CA GLU A 137 51.37 -13.90 26.84
C GLU A 137 52.66 -14.65 27.23
N LYS A 138 53.56 -14.92 26.27
CA LYS A 138 54.88 -15.51 26.56
C LYS A 138 55.72 -14.58 27.42
N MET A 139 55.73 -13.27 27.13
CA MET A 139 56.42 -12.28 27.95
C MET A 139 55.79 -12.14 29.36
N ALA A 140 54.47 -12.23 29.48
CA ALA A 140 53.77 -12.23 30.76
C ALA A 140 54.11 -13.49 31.60
N ALA A 141 54.14 -14.67 30.97
CA ALA A 141 54.54 -15.91 31.63
C ALA A 141 56.03 -15.91 32.05
N ILE A 142 56.91 -15.30 31.24
CA ILE A 142 58.32 -15.08 31.61
C ILE A 142 58.42 -14.11 32.78
N ALA A 143 57.70 -12.98 32.74
CA ALA A 143 57.69 -11.99 33.81
C ALA A 143 57.09 -12.55 35.12
N GLU A 144 56.10 -13.42 35.06
CA GLU A 144 55.57 -14.11 36.24
C GLU A 144 56.55 -15.18 36.76
N GLN A 145 57.27 -15.88 35.89
CA GLN A 145 58.36 -16.76 36.30
C GLN A 145 59.50 -15.97 36.96
N GLU A 146 59.84 -14.78 36.48
CA GLU A 146 60.80 -13.88 37.13
C GLU A 146 60.27 -13.29 38.44
N LYS A 147 58.98 -12.94 38.53
CA LYS A 147 58.32 -12.52 39.77
C LYS A 147 58.37 -13.63 40.83
N LEU A 148 58.17 -14.90 40.45
CA LEU A 148 58.32 -16.05 41.35
C LEU A 148 59.79 -16.30 41.78
N LYS A 149 60.76 -16.12 40.87
CA LYS A 149 62.19 -16.14 41.21
C LYS A 149 62.56 -15.00 42.17
N ASN A 150 62.07 -13.78 41.91
CA ASN A 150 62.27 -12.63 42.80
C ASN A 150 61.60 -12.84 44.16
N PHE A 151 60.38 -13.39 44.22
CA PHE A 151 59.74 -13.71 45.50
C PHE A 151 60.51 -14.80 46.29
N SER A 152 61.16 -15.74 45.59
CA SER A 152 62.07 -16.70 46.22
C SER A 152 63.34 -16.03 46.78
N LEU A 153 63.96 -15.14 46.00
CA LEU A 153 65.13 -14.34 46.43
C LEU A 153 64.79 -13.38 47.58
N GLU A 154 63.63 -12.73 47.52
CA GLU A 154 63.14 -11.84 48.56
C GLU A 154 62.81 -12.61 49.85
N ARG A 155 62.29 -13.84 49.73
CA ARG A 155 62.11 -14.75 50.86
C ARG A 155 63.45 -15.19 51.48
N GLN A 156 64.48 -15.39 50.67
CA GLN A 156 65.86 -15.66 51.14
C GLN A 156 66.51 -14.43 51.79
N LEU A 157 66.25 -13.23 51.28
CA LEU A 157 66.66 -11.95 51.90
C LEU A 157 65.94 -11.70 53.23
N ARG A 158 64.62 -11.97 53.31
CA ARG A 158 63.84 -11.85 54.55
C ARG A 158 64.23 -12.87 55.62
N THR A 159 64.92 -13.96 55.28
CA THR A 159 65.54 -14.88 56.27
C THR A 159 66.92 -14.42 56.80
N MET A 160 67.41 -13.24 56.41
CA MET A 160 68.77 -12.76 56.72
C MET A 160 68.83 -11.45 57.54
N SER A 161 67.72 -10.92 58.06
CA SER A 161 67.69 -9.63 58.79
C SER A 161 66.81 -9.66 60.07
N PRO A 162 67.36 -9.39 61.27
CA PRO A 162 66.61 -9.36 62.53
C PRO A 162 66.28 -7.95 63.07
N GLN A 163 65.14 -7.82 63.77
CA GLN A 163 64.75 -6.71 64.69
C GLN A 163 64.55 -5.29 64.04
N ASP A 164 63.77 -4.33 64.56
CA ASP A 164 63.37 -4.03 65.97
C ASP A 164 62.11 -3.10 66.11
N ASN A 165 61.33 -3.26 67.20
CA ASN A 165 60.64 -2.27 68.08
C ASN A 165 59.59 -1.16 67.67
N THR A 166 58.72 -0.84 68.66
CA THR A 166 57.79 0.32 68.86
C THR A 166 56.47 0.42 68.06
N SER A 167 55.32 0.93 68.56
CA SER A 167 54.80 1.23 69.94
C SER A 167 53.26 1.45 69.96
N THR A 168 52.62 1.44 71.16
CA THR A 168 51.16 1.66 71.47
C THR A 168 50.88 3.14 71.89
N PRO A 169 49.74 3.61 72.52
CA PRO A 169 48.46 3.01 73.00
C PRO A 169 47.17 3.89 72.75
N ALA A 170 46.21 3.94 73.71
CA ALA A 170 45.07 4.88 73.89
C ALA A 170 43.75 4.69 73.08
N GLU A 171 42.55 5.20 73.44
CA GLU A 171 41.75 5.46 74.70
C GLU A 171 40.41 6.18 74.28
N ASP A 172 39.33 6.41 75.05
CA ASP A 172 38.51 5.63 76.02
C ASP A 172 37.18 6.41 76.34
N LEU A 173 36.07 5.70 76.67
CA LEU A 173 34.80 6.07 77.39
C LEU A 173 33.99 7.42 77.27
N GLN A 174 32.70 7.32 77.72
CA GLN A 174 31.79 8.36 78.28
C GLN A 174 31.01 9.34 77.35
N ALA A 175 29.86 9.94 77.76
CA ALA A 175 28.49 9.41 77.97
C ALA A 175 27.43 10.56 78.12
N PHE A 176 26.13 10.20 78.24
CA PHE A 176 25.09 10.86 79.10
C PHE A 176 24.09 11.92 78.53
N ILE A 177 22.86 11.86 79.10
CA ILE A 177 21.70 12.80 79.25
C ILE A 177 20.66 13.18 78.15
N TYR A 178 19.41 13.30 78.66
CA TYR A 178 18.11 13.84 78.16
C TYR A 178 17.44 13.19 76.93
N SER A 179 16.20 12.63 76.94
CA SER A 179 15.06 12.41 77.88
C SER A 179 13.75 13.15 77.56
N ASN A 180 12.74 12.35 77.19
CA ASN A 180 11.28 12.45 77.42
C ASN A 180 10.48 13.71 77.00
N ASN A 181 9.40 13.48 76.22
CA ASN A 181 7.96 13.65 76.61
C ASN A 181 7.05 13.64 75.35
N MET A 182 5.75 13.25 75.38
CA MET A 182 4.87 12.82 76.49
C MET A 182 3.68 11.96 75.99
N SER A 183 2.96 11.36 76.94
CA SER A 183 1.64 10.69 76.85
C SER A 183 1.71 9.19 76.45
N GLN A 184 0.92 8.26 76.99
CA GLN A 184 -0.10 8.28 78.08
C GLN A 184 0.32 7.25 79.19
N THR A 185 -0.46 6.61 80.09
CA THR A 185 -1.92 6.46 80.33
C THR A 185 -2.17 5.94 81.78
N THR A 186 -3.40 6.10 82.29
CA THR A 186 -4.10 5.20 83.28
C THR A 186 -3.55 4.99 84.71
N GLY A 187 -4.39 5.19 85.75
CA GLY A 187 -4.37 4.30 86.95
C GLY A 187 -4.75 4.82 88.37
N TYR A 188 -6.03 4.69 88.75
CA TYR A 188 -6.56 4.27 90.08
C TYR A 188 -6.54 5.10 91.42
N PHE A 189 -7.75 5.18 92.03
CA PHE A 189 -8.14 5.10 93.48
C PHE A 189 -7.75 6.19 94.52
N PRO A 190 -8.37 6.28 95.75
CA PRO A 190 -9.74 5.89 96.21
C PRO A 190 -10.46 6.85 97.24
N LEU A 191 -11.68 6.45 97.70
CA LEU A 191 -12.21 6.49 99.10
C LEU A 191 -13.19 7.58 99.65
N LEU A 192 -14.11 7.10 100.52
CA LEU A 192 -14.88 7.76 101.62
C LEU A 192 -16.14 8.63 101.30
N VAL A 193 -16.79 9.22 102.32
CA VAL A 193 -18.10 8.78 102.94
C VAL A 193 -18.76 9.95 103.74
N ILE A 194 -19.78 9.73 104.62
CA ILE A 194 -20.44 10.65 105.63
C ILE A 194 -21.76 11.32 105.11
N LEU A 195 -22.90 11.54 105.83
CA LEU A 195 -23.35 11.61 107.26
C LEU A 195 -24.82 11.08 107.49
N LYS A 196 -25.33 11.05 108.74
CA LYS A 196 -26.73 10.70 109.17
C LYS A 196 -27.07 11.26 110.60
N HIS A 197 -28.34 11.26 111.07
CA HIS A 197 -28.88 11.54 112.46
C HIS A 197 -29.29 13.01 112.84
N PHE A 198 -30.16 13.38 113.83
CA PHE A 198 -31.04 12.69 114.85
C PHE A 198 -32.30 13.55 115.35
N PRO A 199 -33.07 13.33 116.49
CA PRO A 199 -34.52 13.72 116.66
C PRO A 199 -34.93 14.54 117.95
N ASN A 200 -36.25 14.64 118.32
CA ASN A 200 -36.97 14.95 119.64
C ASN A 200 -38.23 15.88 119.51
N TYR A 201 -39.26 16.10 120.40
CA TYR A 201 -39.78 15.59 121.71
C TYR A 201 -41.34 15.86 121.89
N SER A 202 -41.98 15.77 123.10
CA SER A 202 -43.48 15.79 123.29
C SER A 202 -44.15 16.24 124.65
N VAL A 203 -45.49 16.55 124.63
CA VAL A 203 -46.59 16.58 125.70
C VAL A 203 -46.81 17.78 126.69
N PHE A 204 -48.10 18.09 127.06
CA PHE A 204 -48.75 18.70 128.31
C PHE A 204 -49.79 19.87 128.06
N SER A 205 -50.77 20.30 128.92
CA SER A 205 -51.75 19.66 129.88
C SER A 205 -52.71 20.66 130.67
N LEU A 206 -53.94 20.20 131.07
CA LEU A 206 -54.77 20.48 132.31
C LEU A 206 -55.71 21.73 132.61
N ASN A 207 -56.97 21.42 133.08
CA ASN A 207 -57.82 21.96 134.20
C ASN A 207 -58.35 23.45 134.35
N LEU A 208 -59.30 23.85 135.25
CA LEU A 208 -60.56 23.29 135.88
C LEU A 208 -61.29 24.32 136.84
N CYS A 209 -62.65 24.29 136.92
CA CYS A 209 -63.66 24.69 137.97
C CYS A 209 -63.37 25.66 139.19
N GLY A 210 -64.39 26.42 139.66
CA GLY A 210 -64.41 27.13 140.98
C GLY A 210 -65.73 27.85 141.36
N MET A 211 -66.09 27.95 142.67
CA MET A 211 -67.47 27.79 143.20
C MET A 211 -67.92 28.68 144.42
N GLN A 212 -69.23 29.03 144.49
CA GLN A 212 -70.13 29.20 145.70
C GLN A 212 -69.70 30.16 146.88
N PRO A 213 -70.35 30.20 148.09
CA PRO A 213 -71.79 30.35 148.46
C PRO A 213 -72.10 31.37 149.62
N GLY A 214 -73.38 31.55 150.00
CA GLY A 214 -73.83 32.00 151.36
C GLY A 214 -74.95 33.08 151.35
N VAL A 215 -76.22 32.92 151.79
CA VAL A 215 -76.87 32.34 153.01
C VAL A 215 -76.94 33.33 154.20
N ASN A 216 -78.08 33.75 154.78
CA ASN A 216 -79.51 33.69 154.36
C ASN A 216 -80.43 34.61 155.25
N GLN A 217 -81.59 35.09 154.73
CA GLN A 217 -82.76 35.59 155.52
C GLN A 217 -84.15 35.20 154.91
N LEU A 218 -84.21 34.04 154.26
CA LEU A 218 -85.16 32.94 154.53
C LEU A 218 -86.70 33.12 154.69
N GLU A 219 -87.37 34.22 154.33
CA GLU A 219 -88.85 34.17 154.28
C GLU A 219 -89.51 34.82 153.06
N VAL A 220 -89.15 36.05 152.68
CA VAL A 220 -89.65 36.66 151.42
C VAL A 220 -89.09 35.95 150.17
N HIS A 221 -87.87 35.43 150.27
CA HIS A 221 -87.15 34.81 149.13
C HIS A 221 -87.81 33.52 148.61
N ASN A 222 -88.54 32.79 149.45
CA ASN A 222 -89.05 31.44 149.14
C ASN A 222 -90.04 31.42 147.95
N LYS A 223 -90.88 32.45 147.80
CA LYS A 223 -91.84 32.54 146.68
C LYS A 223 -91.14 32.85 145.35
N LEU A 224 -90.18 33.77 145.37
CA LEU A 224 -89.36 34.09 144.18
C LEU A 224 -88.55 32.86 143.72
N LEU A 225 -88.02 32.08 144.68
CA LEU A 225 -87.32 30.84 144.41
C LEU A 225 -88.20 29.81 143.69
N THR A 226 -89.45 29.59 144.11
CA THR A 226 -90.34 28.64 143.42
C THR A 226 -90.67 29.02 141.97
N GLU A 227 -90.73 30.31 141.67
CA GLU A 227 -91.02 30.82 140.32
C GLU A 227 -89.78 30.69 139.42
N GLN A 228 -88.60 31.06 139.93
CA GLN A 228 -87.31 30.81 139.28
C GLN A 228 -87.01 29.31 139.08
N LEU A 229 -87.49 28.43 139.96
CA LEU A 229 -87.33 26.97 139.82
C LEU A 229 -88.25 26.39 138.72
N ALA A 230 -89.42 26.97 138.50
CA ALA A 230 -90.28 26.62 137.37
C ALA A 230 -89.68 27.09 136.03
N GLU A 231 -89.12 28.31 135.99
CA GLU A 231 -88.48 28.89 134.80
C GLU A 231 -87.14 28.19 134.45
N THR A 232 -86.33 27.84 135.45
CA THR A 232 -85.13 27.01 135.24
C THR A 232 -85.46 25.58 134.82
N LYS A 233 -86.65 25.06 135.19
CA LYS A 233 -87.11 23.74 134.71
C LYS A 233 -87.56 23.77 133.24
N SER A 234 -88.34 24.77 132.81
CA SER A 234 -88.78 24.87 131.40
C SER A 234 -87.62 25.19 130.44
N THR A 235 -86.66 26.02 130.88
CA THR A 235 -85.41 26.24 130.15
C THR A 235 -84.53 24.98 130.15
N SER A 236 -84.48 24.20 131.23
CA SER A 236 -83.80 22.89 131.21
C SER A 236 -84.46 21.89 130.24
N GLU A 237 -85.79 21.81 130.19
CA GLU A 237 -86.51 20.89 129.31
C GLU A 237 -86.32 21.26 127.82
N THR A 238 -86.35 22.55 127.48
CA THR A 238 -86.05 23.04 126.12
C THR A 238 -84.58 22.88 125.74
N LEU A 239 -83.64 23.04 126.68
CA LEU A 239 -82.22 22.70 126.47
C LEU A 239 -82.01 21.20 126.26
N THR A 240 -82.70 20.32 126.99
CA THR A 240 -82.61 18.86 126.72
C THR A 240 -83.18 18.47 125.37
N LYS A 241 -84.28 19.10 124.93
CA LYS A 241 -84.87 18.83 123.61
C LYS A 241 -83.97 19.31 122.46
N THR A 242 -83.37 20.51 122.58
CA THR A 242 -82.41 21.00 121.58
C THR A 242 -81.09 20.24 121.59
N LEU A 243 -80.67 19.70 122.74
CA LEU A 243 -79.56 18.75 122.83
C LEU A 243 -79.89 17.43 122.10
N GLU A 244 -81.09 16.87 122.28
CA GLU A 244 -81.51 15.65 121.58
C GLU A 244 -81.66 15.87 120.06
N GLU A 245 -82.24 16.99 119.63
CA GLU A 245 -82.36 17.38 118.22
C GLU A 245 -80.97 17.54 117.58
N THR A 246 -80.03 18.24 118.22
CA THR A 246 -78.66 18.39 117.71
C THR A 246 -77.86 17.08 117.79
N GLN A 247 -78.11 16.21 118.78
CA GLN A 247 -77.47 14.90 118.86
C GLN A 247 -77.99 13.94 117.77
N ASN A 248 -79.26 14.05 117.37
CA ASN A 248 -79.81 13.29 116.24
C ASN A 248 -79.33 13.87 114.89
N GLN A 249 -79.27 15.19 114.73
CA GLN A 249 -78.64 15.82 113.55
C GLN A 249 -77.17 15.40 113.38
N ASN A 250 -76.41 15.29 114.49
CA ASN A 250 -75.03 14.79 114.44
C ASN A 250 -74.94 13.31 114.01
N LYS A 251 -75.90 12.44 114.41
CA LYS A 251 -75.97 11.06 113.90
C LYS A 251 -76.24 11.02 112.41
N ASP A 252 -77.22 11.80 111.93
CA ASP A 252 -77.55 11.89 110.49
C ASP A 252 -76.38 12.42 109.66
N LEU A 253 -75.60 13.36 110.20
CA LEU A 253 -74.39 13.88 109.56
C LEU A 253 -73.25 12.85 109.55
N LEU A 254 -73.09 12.05 110.60
CA LEU A 254 -72.12 10.94 110.63
C LEU A 254 -72.46 9.84 109.62
N VAL A 255 -73.73 9.45 109.50
CA VAL A 255 -74.18 8.48 108.47
C VAL A 255 -73.91 9.01 107.06
N LYS A 256 -74.25 10.28 106.79
CA LYS A 256 -73.96 10.92 105.49
C LYS A 256 -72.46 11.06 105.22
N LEU A 257 -71.64 11.24 106.24
CA LEU A 257 -70.18 11.25 106.10
C LEU A 257 -69.64 9.87 105.74
N GLU A 258 -70.13 8.81 106.41
CA GLU A 258 -69.80 7.42 106.10
C GLU A 258 -70.25 7.01 104.70
N GLU A 259 -71.48 7.35 104.29
CA GLU A 259 -71.98 7.18 102.92
C GLU A 259 -71.03 7.82 101.90
N LYS A 260 -70.66 9.10 102.11
CA LYS A 260 -69.75 9.83 101.20
C LYS A 260 -68.33 9.28 101.22
N GLU A 261 -67.87 8.71 102.32
CA GLU A 261 -66.59 7.99 102.36
C GLU A 261 -66.65 6.66 101.60
N THR A 262 -67.76 5.91 101.66
CA THR A 262 -67.93 4.70 100.84
C THR A 262 -68.03 5.01 99.35
N GLU A 263 -68.76 6.06 98.96
CA GLU A 263 -68.80 6.56 97.58
C GLU A 263 -67.39 6.94 97.08
N LEU A 264 -66.68 7.77 97.84
CA LEU A 264 -65.31 8.20 97.51
C LEU A 264 -64.35 7.01 97.37
N ASN A 265 -64.46 6.02 98.25
CA ASN A 265 -63.64 4.80 98.19
C ASN A 265 -64.07 3.85 97.06
N SER A 266 -65.31 3.93 96.57
CA SER A 266 -65.74 3.27 95.33
C SER A 266 -65.15 3.95 94.09
N GLU A 267 -65.13 5.29 94.05
CA GLU A 267 -64.63 6.01 92.88
C GLU A 267 -63.10 6.00 92.79
N LYS A 268 -62.38 5.99 93.92
CA LYS A 268 -60.93 5.66 93.93
C LYS A 268 -60.65 4.29 93.28
N LYS A 269 -61.49 3.28 93.52
CA LYS A 269 -61.37 1.95 92.88
C LYS A 269 -61.72 1.99 91.39
N ASN A 270 -62.60 2.88 90.96
CA ASN A 270 -62.92 3.07 89.53
C ASN A 270 -61.81 3.83 88.79
N ALA A 271 -61.24 4.88 89.38
CA ALA A 271 -60.07 5.57 88.86
C ALA A 271 -58.91 4.59 88.62
N LEU A 272 -58.55 3.78 89.63
CA LEU A 272 -57.50 2.75 89.50
C LEU A 272 -57.77 1.69 88.42
N LYS A 273 -59.04 1.43 88.06
CA LYS A 273 -59.38 0.59 86.89
C LYS A 273 -59.15 1.34 85.59
N ARG A 274 -59.59 2.61 85.51
CA ARG A 274 -59.39 3.48 84.34
C ARG A 274 -57.90 3.66 84.03
N ASP A 275 -57.07 3.90 85.05
CA ASP A 275 -55.62 4.05 84.92
C ASP A 275 -54.95 2.77 84.36
N LYS A 276 -55.36 1.59 84.83
CA LYS A 276 -54.87 0.30 84.30
C LYS A 276 -55.28 0.07 82.84
N THR A 277 -56.51 0.43 82.46
CA THR A 277 -56.95 0.37 81.07
C THR A 277 -56.15 1.33 80.18
N ILE A 278 -55.90 2.56 80.65
CA ILE A 278 -55.09 3.55 79.95
C ILE A 278 -53.64 3.04 79.75
N GLN A 279 -53.03 2.46 80.80
CA GLN A 279 -51.70 1.84 80.70
C GLN A 279 -51.67 0.71 79.66
N GLY A 280 -52.66 -0.18 79.66
CA GLY A 280 -52.77 -1.25 78.65
C GLY A 280 -52.90 -0.72 77.23
N LEU A 281 -53.77 0.27 77.01
CA LEU A 281 -53.93 0.92 75.70
C LEU A 281 -52.67 1.69 75.26
N THR A 282 -51.96 2.33 76.18
CA THR A 282 -50.68 3.01 75.90
C THR A 282 -49.60 2.00 75.51
N GLN A 283 -49.58 0.81 76.10
CA GLN A 283 -48.64 -0.24 75.74
C GLN A 283 -48.94 -0.79 74.32
N VAL A 284 -50.20 -1.08 74.01
CA VAL A 284 -50.62 -1.52 72.66
C VAL A 284 -50.35 -0.44 71.61
N LEU A 285 -50.52 0.85 71.94
CA LEU A 285 -50.15 1.96 71.04
C LEU A 285 -48.64 1.96 70.75
N LYS A 286 -47.78 1.82 71.76
CA LYS A 286 -46.32 1.73 71.58
C LYS A 286 -45.89 0.53 70.75
N GLU A 287 -46.56 -0.61 70.93
CA GLU A 287 -46.33 -1.81 70.13
C GLU A 287 -46.72 -1.58 68.66
N LYS A 288 -47.81 -0.84 68.39
CA LYS A 288 -48.19 -0.44 67.03
C LYS A 288 -47.33 0.69 66.44
N GLU A 289 -46.85 1.64 67.24
CA GLU A 289 -45.86 2.63 66.82
C GLU A 289 -44.56 1.95 66.39
N LYS A 290 -44.12 0.92 67.12
CA LYS A 290 -42.97 0.08 66.74
C LYS A 290 -43.21 -0.72 65.47
N GLU A 291 -44.36 -1.39 65.34
CA GLU A 291 -44.74 -2.13 64.13
C GLU A 291 -44.80 -1.23 62.89
N ILE A 292 -45.30 0.00 63.04
CA ILE A 292 -45.32 1.02 61.97
C ILE A 292 -43.89 1.44 61.60
N ALA A 293 -42.99 1.65 62.57
CA ALA A 293 -41.60 1.98 62.31
C ALA A 293 -40.85 0.83 61.59
N GLU A 294 -41.11 -0.42 61.98
CA GLU A 294 -40.54 -1.61 61.33
C GLU A 294 -41.05 -1.76 59.89
N LEU A 295 -42.35 -1.49 59.63
CA LEU A 295 -42.92 -1.46 58.28
C LEU A 295 -42.37 -0.32 57.41
N PHE A 296 -42.08 0.86 57.98
CA PHE A 296 -41.43 1.93 57.23
C PHE A 296 -40.02 1.54 56.78
N HIS A 297 -39.21 0.93 57.67
CA HIS A 297 -37.88 0.45 57.32
C HIS A 297 -37.93 -0.66 56.26
N GLU A 298 -38.90 -1.58 56.33
CA GLU A 298 -39.08 -2.60 55.29
C GLU A 298 -39.51 -2.00 53.93
N ILE A 299 -40.24 -0.88 53.92
CA ILE A 299 -40.55 -0.13 52.69
C ILE A 299 -39.29 0.52 52.13
N GLU A 300 -38.49 1.19 52.98
CA GLU A 300 -37.21 1.80 52.60
C GLU A 300 -36.25 0.77 51.98
N ASP A 301 -36.01 -0.37 52.64
CA ASP A 301 -35.19 -1.47 52.12
C ASP A 301 -35.68 -1.99 50.75
N ARG A 302 -37.00 -2.04 50.54
CA ARG A 302 -37.62 -2.54 49.30
C ARG A 302 -37.54 -1.53 48.16
N ASP A 303 -37.69 -0.23 48.43
CA ASP A 303 -37.47 0.82 47.43
C ASP A 303 -35.98 0.92 47.05
N ASP A 304 -35.07 0.75 48.02
CA ASP A 304 -33.62 0.73 47.79
C ASP A 304 -33.20 -0.50 46.96
N ALA A 305 -33.83 -1.66 47.20
CA ALA A 305 -33.67 -2.85 46.36
C ALA A 305 -34.25 -2.66 44.94
N LEU A 306 -35.41 -2.00 44.80
CA LEU A 306 -36.00 -1.66 43.49
C LEU A 306 -35.15 -0.65 42.71
N ALA A 307 -34.51 0.31 43.38
CA ALA A 307 -33.56 1.25 42.78
C ALA A 307 -32.35 0.50 42.20
N LYS A 308 -31.71 -0.36 43.00
CA LYS A 308 -30.56 -1.19 42.58
C LYS A 308 -30.92 -2.14 41.43
N ALA A 309 -32.12 -2.72 41.46
CA ALA A 309 -32.61 -3.57 40.37
C ALA A 309 -32.84 -2.80 39.06
N ARG A 310 -33.38 -1.57 39.13
CA ARG A 310 -33.54 -0.68 37.97
C ARG A 310 -32.20 -0.24 37.38
N GLU A 311 -31.24 0.11 38.24
CA GLU A 311 -29.88 0.47 37.81
C GLU A 311 -29.18 -0.70 37.11
N ALA A 312 -29.24 -1.91 37.70
CA ALA A 312 -28.67 -3.12 37.11
C ALA A 312 -29.29 -3.46 35.74
N ALA A 313 -30.62 -3.34 35.61
CA ALA A 313 -31.31 -3.54 34.34
C ALA A 313 -30.90 -2.51 33.28
N HIS A 314 -30.81 -1.22 33.65
CA HIS A 314 -30.35 -0.15 32.76
C HIS A 314 -28.91 -0.39 32.29
N LYS A 315 -28.01 -0.78 33.21
CA LYS A 315 -26.60 -1.07 32.92
C LYS A 315 -26.44 -2.26 31.97
N ALA A 316 -27.18 -3.35 32.19
CA ALA A 316 -27.20 -4.50 31.29
C ALA A 316 -27.75 -4.15 29.89
N GLN A 317 -28.77 -3.30 29.82
CA GLN A 317 -29.31 -2.83 28.54
C GLN A 317 -28.33 -1.90 27.80
N LEU A 318 -27.58 -1.06 28.51
CA LEU A 318 -26.52 -0.21 27.93
C LEU A 318 -25.39 -1.07 27.33
N GLN A 319 -24.91 -2.07 28.07
CA GLN A 319 -23.90 -3.01 27.59
C GLN A 319 -24.36 -3.81 26.36
N LYS A 320 -25.66 -4.15 26.28
CA LYS A 320 -26.23 -4.79 25.07
C LYS A 320 -26.15 -3.89 23.84
N TYR A 321 -26.41 -2.59 23.97
CA TYR A 321 -26.28 -1.67 22.84
C TYR A 321 -24.83 -1.43 22.46
N GLN A 322 -23.93 -1.25 23.43
CA GLN A 322 -22.48 -1.12 23.19
C GLN A 322 -21.93 -2.33 22.42
N GLY A 323 -22.27 -3.56 22.82
CA GLY A 323 -21.83 -4.76 22.09
C GLY A 323 -22.36 -4.84 20.65
N VAL A 324 -23.58 -4.35 20.37
CA VAL A 324 -24.12 -4.27 19.01
C VAL A 324 -23.41 -3.19 18.18
N GLU A 325 -23.12 -2.04 18.78
CA GLU A 325 -22.38 -0.94 18.16
C GLU A 325 -20.94 -1.36 17.82
N GLU A 326 -20.25 -2.06 18.73
CA GLU A 326 -18.93 -2.68 18.49
C GLU A 326 -18.96 -3.68 17.32
N HIS A 327 -19.96 -4.56 17.25
CA HIS A 327 -20.11 -5.50 16.14
C HIS A 327 -20.42 -4.80 14.81
N GLN A 328 -21.21 -3.72 14.82
CA GLN A 328 -21.54 -2.96 13.62
C GLN A 328 -20.36 -2.11 13.14
N ASN A 329 -19.54 -1.57 14.05
CA ASN A 329 -18.30 -0.88 13.73
C ASN A 329 -17.26 -1.85 13.14
N LEU A 330 -17.07 -3.03 13.74
CA LEU A 330 -16.20 -4.08 13.20
C LEU A 330 -16.66 -4.55 11.80
N LEU A 331 -17.98 -4.68 11.57
CA LEU A 331 -18.53 -4.98 10.25
C LEU A 331 -18.22 -3.86 9.24
N MET A 332 -18.34 -2.58 9.63
CA MET A 332 -18.01 -1.45 8.77
C MET A 332 -16.51 -1.36 8.46
N GLU A 333 -15.65 -1.66 9.44
CA GLU A 333 -14.20 -1.76 9.29
C GLU A 333 -13.84 -2.87 8.28
N LYS A 334 -14.41 -4.08 8.43
CA LYS A 334 -14.18 -5.17 7.45
C LYS A 334 -14.76 -4.87 6.07
N GLN A 335 -15.89 -4.15 5.98
CA GLN A 335 -16.47 -3.72 4.71
C GLN A 335 -15.59 -2.68 3.99
N THR A 336 -14.99 -1.74 4.73
CA THR A 336 -14.09 -0.71 4.18
C THR A 336 -12.72 -1.26 3.85
N GLU A 337 -12.18 -2.19 4.65
CA GLU A 337 -10.98 -2.96 4.32
C GLU A 337 -11.16 -3.79 3.04
N LEU A 338 -12.30 -4.47 2.88
CA LEU A 338 -12.62 -5.24 1.68
C LEU A 338 -12.77 -4.33 0.44
N ALA A 339 -13.42 -3.18 0.58
CA ALA A 339 -13.51 -2.18 -0.49
C ALA A 339 -12.12 -1.61 -0.89
N LYS A 340 -11.24 -1.38 0.10
CA LYS A 340 -9.85 -0.96 -0.13
C LYS A 340 -9.05 -2.03 -0.88
N LEU A 341 -9.14 -3.30 -0.46
CA LEU A 341 -8.49 -4.43 -1.12
C LEU A 341 -9.01 -4.65 -2.55
N GLN A 342 -10.31 -4.44 -2.81
CA GLN A 342 -10.86 -4.45 -4.17
C GLN A 342 -10.31 -3.30 -5.03
N GLY A 343 -10.17 -2.10 -4.47
CA GLY A 343 -9.53 -0.97 -5.14
C GLY A 343 -8.06 -1.23 -5.48
N GLU A 344 -7.29 -1.75 -4.52
CA GLU A 344 -5.88 -2.13 -4.70
C GLU A 344 -5.71 -3.25 -5.73
N HIS A 345 -6.56 -4.28 -5.69
CA HIS A 345 -6.60 -5.34 -6.70
C HIS A 345 -6.86 -4.78 -8.10
N ASN A 346 -7.86 -3.92 -8.26
CA ASN A 346 -8.21 -3.36 -9.57
C ASN A 346 -7.12 -2.43 -10.12
N ALA A 347 -6.47 -1.65 -9.24
CA ALA A 347 -5.28 -0.88 -9.60
C ALA A 347 -4.12 -1.78 -10.06
N LYS A 348 -3.88 -2.91 -9.38
CA LYS A 348 -2.83 -3.88 -9.75
C LYS A 348 -3.15 -4.63 -11.05
N VAL A 349 -4.41 -4.95 -11.34
CA VAL A 349 -4.84 -5.50 -12.63
C VAL A 349 -4.61 -4.48 -13.77
N PHE A 350 -4.93 -3.20 -13.55
CA PHE A 350 -4.68 -2.16 -14.55
C PHE A 350 -3.18 -1.92 -14.78
N GLU A 351 -2.37 -1.94 -13.72
CA GLU A 351 -0.91 -1.89 -13.79
C GLU A 351 -0.34 -3.07 -14.57
N ALA A 352 -0.80 -4.30 -14.29
CA ALA A 352 -0.41 -5.50 -15.04
C ALA A 352 -0.76 -5.40 -16.53
N GLN A 353 -1.98 -4.96 -16.89
CA GLN A 353 -2.36 -4.72 -18.29
C GLN A 353 -1.49 -3.66 -18.96
N LYS A 354 -1.15 -2.57 -18.25
CA LYS A 354 -0.25 -1.53 -18.76
C LYS A 354 1.15 -2.07 -19.01
N LEU A 355 1.69 -2.89 -18.10
CA LEU A 355 2.98 -3.56 -18.26
C LEU A 355 2.96 -4.56 -19.41
N GLN A 356 1.90 -5.35 -19.57
CA GLN A 356 1.74 -6.27 -20.70
C GLN A 356 1.70 -5.53 -22.05
N ARG A 357 1.00 -4.39 -22.15
CA ARG A 357 1.02 -3.51 -23.33
C ARG A 357 2.36 -2.77 -23.53
N ALA A 358 3.24 -2.71 -22.54
CA ALA A 358 4.59 -2.17 -22.68
C ALA A 358 5.57 -3.27 -23.15
N LEU A 359 5.47 -4.45 -22.55
CA LEU A 359 6.22 -5.65 -22.93
C LEU A 359 5.95 -6.03 -24.38
N HIS A 360 4.69 -6.08 -24.83
CA HIS A 360 4.37 -6.43 -26.21
C HIS A 360 4.89 -5.41 -27.25
N ARG A 361 4.97 -4.12 -26.88
CA ARG A 361 5.64 -3.12 -27.72
C ARG A 361 7.16 -3.30 -27.76
N ARG A 362 7.77 -3.82 -26.69
CA ARG A 362 9.20 -4.18 -26.68
C ARG A 362 9.51 -5.48 -27.41
N GLU A 363 8.59 -6.43 -27.42
CA GLU A 363 8.66 -7.60 -28.31
C GLU A 363 8.65 -7.17 -29.79
N GLN A 364 7.76 -6.22 -30.16
CA GLN A 364 7.74 -5.65 -31.51
C GLN A 364 9.01 -4.82 -31.81
N GLU A 365 9.43 -3.90 -30.93
CA GLU A 365 10.70 -3.14 -31.10
C GLU A 365 11.90 -4.09 -31.32
N LEU A 366 11.93 -5.25 -30.65
CA LEU A 366 12.98 -6.26 -30.83
C LEU A 366 12.85 -7.04 -32.15
N ALA A 367 11.64 -7.38 -32.58
CA ALA A 367 11.40 -8.05 -33.86
C ALA A 367 11.78 -7.14 -35.04
N ASP A 368 11.40 -5.86 -35.00
CA ASP A 368 11.73 -4.86 -36.02
C ASP A 368 13.26 -4.66 -36.10
N LEU A 369 13.95 -4.56 -34.96
CA LEU A 369 15.41 -4.45 -34.90
C LEU A 369 16.13 -5.72 -35.38
N GLN A 370 15.59 -6.91 -35.10
CA GLN A 370 16.12 -8.17 -35.62
C GLN A 370 15.98 -8.23 -37.14
N GLN A 371 14.83 -7.85 -37.70
CA GLN A 371 14.63 -7.78 -39.14
C GLN A 371 15.61 -6.78 -39.81
N ALA A 372 15.80 -5.60 -39.21
CA ALA A 372 16.75 -4.60 -39.71
C ALA A 372 18.21 -5.08 -39.64
N LYS A 373 18.60 -5.79 -38.58
CA LYS A 373 19.92 -6.44 -38.47
C LYS A 373 20.12 -7.46 -39.59
N ASP A 374 19.13 -8.33 -39.81
CA ASP A 374 19.25 -9.42 -40.79
C ASP A 374 19.26 -8.88 -42.24
N GLN A 375 18.57 -7.76 -42.50
CA GLN A 375 18.69 -7.00 -43.76
C GLN A 375 20.11 -6.43 -43.95
N LEU A 376 20.69 -5.78 -42.93
CA LEU A 376 22.04 -5.23 -42.99
C LEU A 376 23.12 -6.31 -43.15
N GLU A 377 22.91 -7.52 -42.63
CA GLU A 377 23.81 -8.66 -42.86
C GLU A 377 23.78 -9.11 -44.32
N VAL A 378 22.60 -9.15 -44.97
CA VAL A 378 22.48 -9.44 -46.41
C VAL A 378 23.12 -8.34 -47.26
N GLU A 379 22.87 -7.05 -46.96
CA GLU A 379 23.51 -5.93 -47.65
C GLU A 379 25.04 -5.99 -47.54
N MET A 380 25.58 -6.36 -46.37
CA MET A 380 27.01 -6.54 -46.15
C MET A 380 27.60 -7.74 -46.92
N GLU A 381 26.85 -8.82 -47.10
CA GLU A 381 27.27 -9.93 -47.97
C GLU A 381 27.27 -9.50 -49.45
N ASP A 382 26.26 -8.77 -49.91
CA ASP A 382 26.18 -8.32 -51.30
C ASP A 382 27.23 -7.24 -51.63
N LEU A 383 27.52 -6.31 -50.72
CA LEU A 383 28.63 -5.36 -50.87
C LEU A 383 29.97 -6.10 -50.93
N GLN A 384 30.17 -7.17 -50.14
CA GLN A 384 31.34 -8.03 -50.28
C GLN A 384 31.38 -8.77 -51.63
N GLN A 385 30.24 -9.22 -52.16
CA GLN A 385 30.17 -9.81 -53.50
C GLN A 385 30.46 -8.81 -54.61
N GLN A 386 29.95 -7.57 -54.51
CA GLN A 386 30.25 -6.50 -55.45
C GLN A 386 31.75 -6.16 -55.42
N LYS A 387 32.35 -6.04 -54.24
CA LYS A 387 33.81 -5.88 -54.11
C LYS A 387 34.57 -7.03 -54.79
N LYS A 388 34.21 -8.29 -54.51
CA LYS A 388 34.82 -9.49 -55.14
C LYS A 388 34.65 -9.53 -56.67
N LYS A 389 33.65 -8.83 -57.24
CA LYS A 389 33.47 -8.63 -58.70
C LYS A 389 34.35 -7.48 -59.21
N GLY A 390 34.43 -6.36 -58.48
CA GLY A 390 35.30 -5.22 -58.79
C GLY A 390 36.79 -5.56 -58.75
N ASP A 391 37.26 -6.26 -57.71
CA ASP A 391 38.65 -6.72 -57.56
C ASP A 391 39.10 -7.59 -58.76
N LYS A 392 38.20 -8.41 -59.33
CA LYS A 392 38.46 -9.19 -60.55
C LYS A 392 38.58 -8.28 -61.77
N ALA A 393 37.63 -7.37 -61.97
CA ALA A 393 37.66 -6.44 -63.10
C ALA A 393 38.91 -5.54 -63.09
N LEU A 394 39.35 -5.09 -61.90
CA LEU A 394 40.60 -4.35 -61.72
C LEU A 394 41.83 -5.21 -62.06
N ASN A 395 41.87 -6.47 -61.62
CA ASN A 395 42.93 -7.41 -61.99
C ASN A 395 42.98 -7.67 -63.50
N ASP A 396 41.84 -7.84 -64.16
CA ASP A 396 41.75 -8.09 -65.59
C ASP A 396 42.14 -6.84 -66.41
N LEU A 397 41.77 -5.63 -65.97
CA LEU A 397 42.26 -4.37 -66.54
C LEU A 397 43.77 -4.20 -66.33
N ASN A 398 44.30 -4.54 -65.15
CA ASN A 398 45.74 -4.49 -64.88
C ASN A 398 46.53 -5.47 -65.76
N ASN A 399 45.99 -6.66 -66.03
CA ASN A 399 46.56 -7.63 -66.97
C ASN A 399 46.53 -7.11 -68.42
N GLN A 400 45.45 -6.44 -68.84
CA GLN A 400 45.37 -5.79 -70.15
C GLN A 400 46.37 -4.63 -70.28
N LEU A 401 46.46 -3.75 -69.27
CA LEU A 401 47.43 -2.65 -69.21
C LEU A 401 48.85 -3.17 -69.28
N LYS A 402 49.19 -4.23 -68.53
CA LYS A 402 50.49 -4.87 -68.61
C LYS A 402 50.77 -5.39 -70.03
N LYS A 403 49.84 -6.15 -70.63
CA LYS A 403 50.01 -6.65 -72.01
C LYS A 403 50.22 -5.51 -73.02
N MET A 404 49.46 -4.42 -72.90
CA MET A 404 49.65 -3.24 -73.76
C MET A 404 51.00 -2.56 -73.53
N SER A 405 51.48 -2.50 -72.27
CA SER A 405 52.82 -1.98 -71.94
C SER A 405 53.93 -2.86 -72.50
N ASP A 406 53.80 -4.18 -72.40
CA ASP A 406 54.75 -5.15 -72.95
C ASP A 406 54.80 -5.01 -74.49
N GLU A 407 53.64 -4.96 -75.17
CA GLU A 407 53.58 -4.73 -76.62
C GLU A 407 54.06 -3.32 -77.06
N ILE A 408 53.96 -2.30 -76.20
CA ILE A 408 54.53 -0.97 -76.47
C ILE A 408 56.05 -1.04 -76.37
N GLY A 409 56.60 -1.65 -75.32
CA GLY A 409 58.04 -1.84 -75.16
C GLY A 409 58.68 -2.66 -76.29
N GLU A 410 57.99 -3.68 -76.81
CA GLU A 410 58.41 -4.41 -78.02
C GLU A 410 58.44 -3.51 -79.26
N ARG A 411 57.41 -2.68 -79.48
CA ARG A 411 57.36 -1.73 -80.60
C ARG A 411 58.43 -0.64 -80.51
N GLU A 412 58.66 -0.10 -79.31
CA GLU A 412 59.71 0.89 -79.04
C GLU A 412 61.10 0.29 -79.29
N SER A 413 61.35 -0.93 -78.82
CA SER A 413 62.61 -1.66 -79.05
C SER A 413 62.86 -1.91 -80.54
N ALA A 414 61.84 -2.36 -81.28
CA ALA A 414 61.93 -2.59 -82.72
C ALA A 414 62.14 -1.28 -83.51
N LEU A 415 61.49 -0.20 -83.10
CA LEU A 415 61.66 1.13 -83.72
C LEU A 415 63.06 1.69 -83.44
N GLN A 416 63.58 1.55 -82.21
CA GLN A 416 64.95 1.93 -81.85
C GLN A 416 65.98 1.15 -82.66
N GLN A 417 65.76 -0.16 -82.88
CA GLN A 417 66.60 -0.97 -83.76
C GLN A 417 66.58 -0.45 -85.21
N GLN A 418 65.41 -0.17 -85.79
CA GLN A 418 65.33 0.37 -87.16
C GLN A 418 66.02 1.73 -87.31
N TYR A 419 65.91 2.62 -86.31
CA TYR A 419 66.66 3.88 -86.30
C TYR A 419 68.18 3.66 -86.26
N GLN A 420 68.66 2.73 -85.42
CA GLN A 420 70.09 2.39 -85.34
C GLN A 420 70.61 1.79 -86.66
N GLU A 421 69.88 0.84 -87.26
CA GLU A 421 70.24 0.23 -88.55
C GLU A 421 70.27 1.28 -89.68
N THR A 422 69.31 2.21 -89.69
CA THR A 422 69.27 3.32 -90.65
C THR A 422 70.43 4.31 -90.45
N LEU A 423 70.79 4.61 -89.20
CA LEU A 423 71.93 5.45 -88.85
C LEU A 423 73.26 4.81 -89.26
N GLU A 424 73.40 3.49 -89.12
CA GLU A 424 74.58 2.79 -89.63
C GLU A 424 74.60 2.71 -91.16
N HIS A 425 73.47 2.44 -91.81
CA HIS A 425 73.39 2.38 -93.27
C HIS A 425 73.74 3.74 -93.93
N THR A 426 73.30 4.85 -93.32
CA THR A 426 73.66 6.21 -93.76
C THR A 426 75.14 6.53 -93.50
N LYS A 427 75.72 6.13 -92.35
CA LYS A 427 77.17 6.24 -92.10
C LYS A 427 78.00 5.46 -93.13
N ARG A 428 77.63 4.20 -93.43
CA ARG A 428 78.31 3.37 -94.45
C ARG A 428 78.23 4.00 -95.85
N LYS A 429 77.09 4.60 -96.20
CA LYS A 429 76.92 5.38 -97.46
C LYS A 429 77.80 6.63 -97.49
N LEU A 430 77.85 7.40 -96.39
CA LEU A 430 78.69 8.59 -96.29
C LEU A 430 80.16 8.24 -96.51
N GLN A 431 80.68 7.20 -95.85
CA GLN A 431 82.05 6.72 -96.05
C GLN A 431 82.34 6.30 -97.51
N ALA A 432 81.40 5.66 -98.18
CA ALA A 432 81.54 5.32 -99.60
C ALA A 432 81.56 6.57 -100.52
N HIS A 433 80.80 7.61 -100.17
CA HIS A 433 80.85 8.90 -100.87
C HIS A 433 82.14 9.68 -100.59
N GLU A 434 82.65 9.69 -99.35
CA GLU A 434 83.93 10.31 -98.97
C GLU A 434 85.10 9.73 -99.78
N VAL A 435 85.18 8.40 -99.87
CA VAL A 435 86.17 7.68 -100.71
C VAL A 435 86.00 8.04 -102.20
N THR A 436 84.76 8.19 -102.67
CA THR A 436 84.47 8.55 -104.07
C THR A 436 84.89 9.99 -104.39
N ILE A 437 84.63 10.93 -103.47
CA ILE A 437 85.03 12.34 -103.59
C ILE A 437 86.56 12.44 -103.61
N HIS A 438 87.26 11.78 -102.68
CA HIS A 438 88.73 11.78 -102.63
C HIS A 438 89.36 11.36 -103.97
N ARG A 439 88.81 10.32 -104.61
CA ARG A 439 89.24 9.87 -105.94
C ARG A 439 88.97 10.92 -107.02
N LEU A 440 87.79 11.56 -107.02
CA LEU A 440 87.43 12.60 -108.00
C LEU A 440 88.29 13.86 -107.85
N THR A 441 88.61 14.29 -106.62
CA THR A 441 89.49 15.43 -106.36
C THR A 441 90.90 15.21 -106.94
N SER A 442 91.45 13.99 -106.82
CA SER A 442 92.71 13.63 -107.48
C SER A 442 92.62 13.80 -109.01
N THR A 443 91.59 13.20 -109.63
CA THR A 443 91.40 13.25 -111.10
C THR A 443 91.10 14.65 -111.62
N LEU A 444 90.53 15.55 -110.81
CA LEU A 444 90.33 16.95 -111.18
C LEU A 444 91.66 17.71 -111.23
N SER A 445 92.55 17.50 -110.25
CA SER A 445 93.87 18.11 -110.22
C SER A 445 94.71 17.70 -111.45
N ASP A 446 94.64 16.43 -111.85
CA ASP A 446 95.25 15.91 -113.09
C ASP A 446 94.74 16.60 -114.36
N LYS A 447 93.55 17.22 -114.31
CA LYS A 447 92.85 17.83 -115.46
C LYS A 447 93.00 19.34 -115.54
N GLU A 448 93.02 20.06 -114.42
CA GLU A 448 93.27 21.51 -114.39
C GLU A 448 94.66 21.83 -114.96
N GLN A 449 95.66 21.00 -114.64
CA GLN A 449 97.01 21.07 -115.19
C GLN A 449 97.03 21.02 -116.74
N GLN A 450 96.10 20.29 -117.37
CA GLN A 450 96.03 20.15 -118.84
C GLN A 450 95.37 21.36 -119.53
N LEU A 451 94.53 22.13 -118.84
CA LEU A 451 93.86 23.31 -119.42
C LEU A 451 94.78 24.52 -119.49
N GLN A 452 95.68 24.67 -118.52
CA GLN A 452 96.66 25.76 -118.48
C GLN A 452 97.59 25.76 -119.70
N ASP A 453 97.90 24.59 -120.25
CA ASP A 453 98.71 24.44 -121.46
C ASP A 453 98.01 25.02 -122.70
N TYR A 454 96.70 24.77 -122.85
CA TYR A 454 95.91 25.21 -124.02
C TYR A 454 95.70 26.73 -124.08
N MET A 455 95.52 27.42 -122.94
CA MET A 455 95.23 28.85 -122.90
C MET A 455 96.33 29.74 -123.51
N ASN A 456 97.53 29.21 -123.69
CA ASN A 456 98.65 29.95 -124.27
C ASN A 456 98.54 30.15 -125.80
N MET A 457 97.72 29.35 -126.51
CA MET A 457 97.69 29.33 -127.99
C MET A 457 96.69 30.28 -128.68
N VAL A 458 95.77 30.92 -127.94
CA VAL A 458 94.55 31.54 -128.54
C VAL A 458 94.69 33.05 -128.84
N ARG A 459 95.85 33.67 -128.60
CA ARG A 459 95.94 35.13 -128.35
C ARG A 459 96.06 36.05 -129.58
N ASP A 460 96.21 35.52 -130.79
CA ASP A 460 96.98 36.22 -131.85
C ASP A 460 96.18 36.78 -133.07
N PHE A 461 94.83 36.83 -133.07
CA PHE A 461 94.07 36.75 -134.36
C PHE A 461 92.95 37.78 -134.73
N GLU A 462 92.77 38.95 -134.09
CA GLU A 462 91.58 39.84 -134.33
C GLU A 462 91.82 41.18 -135.09
N SER A 463 90.93 41.60 -136.03
CA SER A 463 90.42 43.01 -136.21
C SER A 463 89.55 43.36 -137.48
N ARG A 464 88.45 44.15 -137.28
CA ARG A 464 87.72 45.12 -138.20
C ARG A 464 86.88 44.60 -139.41
N SER A 465 85.83 45.29 -139.98
CA SER A 465 84.97 46.48 -139.65
C SER A 465 83.72 46.64 -140.60
N PRO A 466 82.59 47.33 -140.22
CA PRO A 466 81.34 47.50 -141.05
C PRO A 466 80.76 48.95 -141.23
N VAL A 467 79.76 49.21 -142.14
CA VAL A 467 78.84 50.41 -142.18
C VAL A 467 77.61 50.27 -143.15
N GLY A 468 76.45 50.91 -142.86
CA GLY A 468 75.29 51.10 -143.80
C GLY A 468 73.98 51.61 -143.13
N ASN A 469 73.17 52.48 -143.78
CA ASN A 469 72.26 53.40 -143.04
C ASN A 469 70.72 53.38 -143.31
N ASP A 470 70.19 52.53 -144.18
CA ASP A 470 68.72 52.48 -144.48
C ASP A 470 67.86 52.02 -143.25
N ASN A 471 68.55 51.44 -142.27
CA ASN A 471 68.09 50.92 -140.98
C ASN A 471 67.47 51.99 -140.04
N VAL A 472 67.18 53.22 -140.46
CA VAL A 472 66.59 54.28 -139.62
C VAL A 472 65.09 54.41 -139.86
N LEU A 473 64.61 54.26 -141.10
CA LEU A 473 63.18 54.37 -141.43
C LEU A 473 62.40 53.10 -141.06
N SER A 474 63.03 51.92 -141.16
CA SER A 474 62.49 50.67 -140.60
C SER A 474 62.26 50.79 -139.10
N LYS A 475 63.23 51.32 -138.34
CA LYS A 475 63.11 51.57 -136.89
C LYS A 475 61.96 52.52 -136.51
N MET A 476 61.63 53.51 -137.35
CA MET A 476 60.50 54.40 -137.06
C MET A 476 59.14 53.69 -137.23
N ARG A 477 58.99 52.84 -138.26
CA ARG A 477 57.78 52.02 -138.42
C ARG A 477 57.69 50.93 -137.35
N GLN A 478 58.81 50.29 -137.02
CA GLN A 478 58.91 49.31 -135.96
C GLN A 478 58.47 49.92 -134.62
N ARG A 479 59.02 51.07 -134.22
CA ARG A 479 58.62 51.82 -133.01
C ARG A 479 57.14 52.17 -132.92
N LEU A 480 56.44 52.29 -134.04
CA LEU A 480 54.99 52.54 -134.05
C LEU A 480 54.23 51.25 -133.71
N LYS A 481 54.59 50.15 -134.38
CA LYS A 481 54.05 48.81 -134.10
C LYS A 481 54.40 48.30 -132.69
N ASP A 482 55.59 48.63 -132.20
CA ASP A 482 56.03 48.32 -130.83
C ASP A 482 55.16 49.05 -129.80
N LYS A 483 54.73 50.29 -130.08
CA LYS A 483 53.79 51.05 -129.23
C LYS A 483 52.38 50.47 -129.26
N GLU A 484 51.90 50.07 -130.44
CA GLU A 484 50.58 49.41 -130.58
C GLU A 484 50.56 48.12 -129.74
N LYS A 485 51.57 47.26 -129.89
CA LYS A 485 51.70 46.02 -129.10
C LYS A 485 51.89 46.29 -127.60
N ALA A 486 52.64 47.33 -127.22
CA ALA A 486 52.80 47.70 -125.81
C ALA A 486 51.52 48.26 -125.19
N LEU A 487 50.63 48.89 -125.98
CA LEU A 487 49.31 49.32 -125.53
C LEU A 487 48.34 48.12 -125.39
N GLU A 488 48.40 47.17 -126.31
CA GLU A 488 47.65 45.90 -126.26
C GLU A 488 48.03 45.11 -125.01
N GLN A 489 49.34 44.85 -124.81
CA GLN A 489 49.85 44.20 -123.61
C GLN A 489 49.50 44.97 -122.32
N ALA A 490 49.57 46.31 -122.31
CA ALA A 490 49.19 47.12 -121.14
C ALA A 490 47.66 47.25 -120.92
N LEU A 491 46.83 46.72 -121.82
CA LEU A 491 45.40 46.48 -121.61
C LEU A 491 45.19 45.08 -121.03
N ASP A 492 45.83 44.05 -121.60
CA ASP A 492 45.78 42.67 -121.08
C ASP A 492 46.29 42.58 -119.64
N GLU A 493 47.42 43.23 -119.32
CA GLU A 493 47.95 43.34 -117.95
C GLU A 493 46.98 44.06 -117.00
N LYS A 494 46.16 45.00 -117.49
CA LYS A 494 45.11 45.65 -116.69
C LYS A 494 43.90 44.77 -116.49
N PHE A 495 43.47 44.01 -117.49
CA PHE A 495 42.37 43.06 -117.34
C PHE A 495 42.75 41.93 -116.37
N ALA A 496 43.95 41.36 -116.51
CA ALA A 496 44.49 40.38 -115.56
C ALA A 496 44.60 40.94 -114.13
N ALA A 497 45.06 42.19 -113.98
CA ALA A 497 45.10 42.85 -112.67
C ALA A 497 43.71 43.15 -112.09
N ILE A 498 42.69 43.42 -112.92
CA ILE A 498 41.30 43.56 -112.47
C ILE A 498 40.75 42.19 -112.03
N GLU A 499 40.96 41.13 -112.81
CA GLU A 499 40.56 39.77 -112.43
C GLU A 499 41.24 39.31 -111.14
N GLU A 500 42.53 39.61 -110.92
CA GLU A 500 43.20 39.33 -109.64
C GLU A 500 42.55 40.12 -108.49
N LYS A 501 42.20 41.39 -108.68
CA LYS A 501 41.50 42.20 -107.66
C LYS A 501 40.10 41.68 -107.38
N ASP A 502 39.33 41.28 -108.38
CA ASP A 502 37.98 40.74 -108.20
C ASP A 502 38.01 39.36 -107.51
N ASN A 503 39.00 38.51 -107.82
CA ASN A 503 39.26 37.27 -107.09
C ASN A 503 39.62 37.53 -105.61
N VAL A 504 40.49 38.52 -105.33
CA VAL A 504 40.81 38.92 -103.95
C VAL A 504 39.59 39.52 -103.23
N ILE A 505 38.77 40.33 -103.90
CA ILE A 505 37.51 40.85 -103.35
C ILE A 505 36.56 39.70 -103.01
N HIS A 506 36.42 38.70 -103.88
CA HIS A 506 35.59 37.52 -103.62
C HIS A 506 36.11 36.70 -102.43
N GLN A 507 37.42 36.47 -102.34
CA GLN A 507 38.04 35.76 -101.21
C GLN A 507 37.86 36.53 -99.89
N LEU A 508 37.97 37.86 -99.91
CA LEU A 508 37.69 38.71 -98.75
C LEU A 508 36.20 38.69 -98.35
N GLN A 509 35.28 38.66 -99.31
CA GLN A 509 33.84 38.51 -99.05
C GLN A 509 33.51 37.14 -98.41
N LEU A 510 34.16 36.06 -98.85
CA LEU A 510 34.01 34.74 -98.25
C LEU A 510 34.55 34.71 -96.81
N SER A 511 35.75 35.23 -96.58
CA SER A 511 36.35 35.29 -95.24
C SER A 511 35.58 36.21 -94.29
N LEU A 512 35.02 37.31 -94.78
CA LEU A 512 34.13 38.18 -94.01
C LEU A 512 32.86 37.45 -93.59
N ARG A 513 32.22 36.68 -94.50
CA ARG A 513 31.07 35.80 -94.16
C ARG A 513 31.42 34.64 -93.22
N GLU A 514 32.68 34.24 -93.12
CA GLU A 514 33.13 33.31 -92.08
C GLU A 514 33.22 34.01 -90.73
N ARG A 515 33.84 35.20 -90.68
CA ARG A 515 33.90 36.01 -89.45
C ARG A 515 32.52 36.47 -88.96
N GLU A 516 31.58 36.79 -89.84
CA GLU A 516 30.19 37.09 -89.46
C GLU A 516 29.53 35.90 -88.75
N ARG A 517 29.66 34.68 -89.30
CA ARG A 517 29.13 33.45 -88.68
C ARG A 517 29.83 33.11 -87.38
N ASP A 518 31.14 33.38 -87.25
CA ASP A 518 31.87 33.17 -85.99
C ASP A 518 31.51 34.21 -84.92
N LEU A 519 31.24 35.47 -85.31
CA LEU A 519 30.68 36.49 -84.41
C LEU A 519 29.25 36.13 -83.98
N GLU A 520 28.42 35.61 -84.87
CA GLU A 520 27.06 35.15 -84.53
C GLU A 520 27.09 33.94 -83.57
N ARG A 521 28.00 32.99 -83.78
CA ARG A 521 28.27 31.89 -82.83
C ARG A 521 28.70 32.41 -81.45
N LEU A 522 29.62 33.37 -81.41
CA LEU A 522 30.09 33.98 -80.16
C LEU A 522 28.99 34.78 -79.46
N ASN A 523 28.17 35.54 -80.18
CA ASN A 523 27.04 36.27 -79.62
C ASN A 523 25.99 35.31 -79.02
N ASN A 524 25.69 34.20 -79.70
CA ASN A 524 24.79 33.17 -79.16
C ASN A 524 25.36 32.52 -77.88
N LEU A 525 26.67 32.27 -77.82
CA LEU A 525 27.34 31.76 -76.62
C LEU A 525 27.34 32.78 -75.48
N ILE A 526 27.54 34.08 -75.79
CA ILE A 526 27.46 35.18 -74.81
C ILE A 526 26.03 35.30 -74.27
N SER A 527 25.01 35.25 -75.13
CA SER A 527 23.59 35.27 -74.73
C SER A 527 23.25 34.10 -73.80
N HIS A 528 23.72 32.89 -74.11
CA HIS A 528 23.50 31.72 -73.25
C HIS A 528 24.24 31.82 -71.91
N ASN A 529 25.46 32.39 -71.91
CA ASN A 529 26.18 32.67 -70.67
C ASN A 529 25.49 33.76 -69.84
N GLU A 530 24.91 34.79 -70.48
CA GLU A 530 24.12 35.84 -69.83
C GLU A 530 22.82 35.27 -69.22
N GLU A 531 22.09 34.42 -69.94
CA GLU A 531 20.96 33.65 -69.39
C GLU A 531 21.38 32.80 -68.18
N THR A 532 22.52 32.11 -68.28
CA THR A 532 23.06 31.27 -67.21
C THR A 532 23.44 32.10 -65.98
N ILE A 533 24.11 33.24 -66.16
CA ILE A 533 24.43 34.19 -65.10
C ILE A 533 23.14 34.72 -64.47
N ASN A 534 22.15 35.16 -65.25
CA ASN A 534 20.85 35.62 -64.74
C ASN A 534 20.11 34.53 -63.95
N SER A 535 20.28 33.25 -64.30
CA SER A 535 19.74 32.13 -63.54
C SER A 535 20.43 31.97 -62.17
N PHE A 536 21.76 32.05 -62.11
CA PHE A 536 22.50 32.05 -60.85
C PHE A 536 22.18 33.28 -59.99
N ASP A 537 22.09 34.46 -60.62
CA ASP A 537 21.70 35.71 -59.97
C ASP A 537 20.28 35.65 -59.37
N SER A 538 19.41 34.82 -59.93
CA SER A 538 18.06 34.57 -59.40
C SER A 538 18.08 33.62 -58.21
N VAL A 539 18.86 32.53 -58.31
CA VAL A 539 19.06 31.57 -57.20
C VAL A 539 19.79 32.22 -56.02
N ILE A 540 20.77 33.10 -56.26
CA ILE A 540 21.45 33.86 -55.20
C ILE A 540 20.45 34.74 -54.45
N LYS A 541 19.58 35.48 -55.15
CA LYS A 541 18.53 36.30 -54.53
C LYS A 541 17.51 35.47 -53.74
N GLU A 542 17.15 34.28 -54.22
CA GLU A 542 16.32 33.33 -53.48
C GLU A 542 17.01 32.88 -52.18
N LYS A 543 18.30 32.51 -52.26
CA LYS A 543 19.09 32.10 -51.08
C LYS A 543 19.37 33.23 -50.09
N ASP A 544 19.56 34.46 -50.55
CA ASP A 544 19.64 35.64 -49.67
C ASP A 544 18.31 35.85 -48.90
N VAL A 545 17.16 35.64 -49.55
CA VAL A 545 15.84 35.73 -48.91
C VAL A 545 15.61 34.57 -47.93
N GLU A 546 16.02 33.34 -48.28
CA GLU A 546 15.99 32.20 -47.35
C GLU A 546 16.88 32.45 -46.12
N LEU A 547 18.13 32.88 -46.31
CA LEU A 547 19.06 33.19 -45.23
C LEU A 547 18.53 34.31 -44.34
N GLN A 548 17.96 35.37 -44.93
CA GLN A 548 17.35 36.46 -44.18
C GLN A 548 16.08 36.01 -43.44
N HIS A 549 15.29 35.09 -44.00
CA HIS A 549 14.16 34.48 -43.29
C HIS A 549 14.63 33.64 -42.10
N LEU A 550 15.60 32.74 -42.31
CA LEU A 550 16.20 31.90 -41.27
C LEU A 550 16.84 32.74 -40.15
N ALA A 551 17.59 33.80 -40.49
CA ALA A 551 18.18 34.72 -39.51
C ALA A 551 17.12 35.44 -38.66
N ASN A 552 16.00 35.85 -39.26
CA ASN A 552 14.88 36.44 -38.51
C ASN A 552 14.16 35.40 -37.65
N THR A 553 13.96 34.17 -38.14
CA THR A 553 13.37 33.07 -37.37
C THR A 553 14.24 32.68 -36.18
N LEU A 554 15.56 32.54 -36.35
CA LEU A 554 16.52 32.32 -35.26
C LEU A 554 16.49 33.47 -34.24
N LYS A 555 16.42 34.73 -34.70
CA LYS A 555 16.32 35.90 -33.82
C LYS A 555 14.98 35.95 -33.05
N ASN A 556 13.90 35.41 -33.61
CA ASN A 556 12.61 35.32 -32.95
C ASN A 556 12.61 34.17 -31.92
N LEU A 557 13.15 33.00 -32.28
CA LEU A 557 13.34 31.86 -31.36
C LEU A 557 14.27 32.23 -30.18
N GLN A 558 15.34 32.99 -30.43
CA GLN A 558 16.23 33.46 -29.37
C GLN A 558 15.55 34.44 -28.40
N ARG A 559 14.60 35.28 -28.87
CA ARG A 559 13.77 36.10 -27.97
C ARG A 559 12.80 35.23 -27.17
N ALA A 560 12.03 34.37 -27.83
CA ALA A 560 11.09 33.47 -27.16
C ALA A 560 11.78 32.58 -26.10
N LYS A 561 13.01 32.13 -26.37
CA LYS A 561 13.87 31.47 -25.39
C LYS A 561 14.15 32.37 -24.19
N GLN A 562 14.64 33.60 -24.40
CA GLN A 562 14.92 34.55 -23.33
C GLN A 562 13.67 34.88 -22.51
N ASP A 563 12.52 35.06 -23.16
CA ASP A 563 11.23 35.32 -22.49
C ASP A 563 10.84 34.14 -21.58
N VAL A 564 11.06 32.90 -22.02
CA VAL A 564 10.83 31.68 -21.22
C VAL A 564 11.85 31.55 -20.08
N GLU A 565 13.13 31.83 -20.31
CA GLU A 565 14.17 31.82 -19.27
C GLU A 565 13.90 32.90 -18.21
N ASP A 566 13.48 34.10 -18.60
CA ASP A 566 13.11 35.18 -17.69
C ASP A 566 11.81 34.88 -16.93
N ASN A 567 10.83 34.23 -17.58
CA ASN A 567 9.60 33.75 -16.93
C ASN A 567 9.90 32.67 -15.88
N LEU A 568 10.77 31.70 -16.20
CA LEU A 568 11.23 30.68 -15.26
C LEU A 568 12.00 31.31 -14.09
N ASN A 569 12.92 32.24 -14.36
CA ASN A 569 13.67 32.97 -13.32
C ASN A 569 12.76 33.79 -12.40
N ARG A 570 11.67 34.38 -12.92
CA ARG A 570 10.66 35.07 -12.09
C ARG A 570 9.85 34.07 -11.25
N SER A 571 9.37 32.97 -11.83
CA SER A 571 8.66 31.92 -11.09
C SER A 571 9.52 31.23 -10.03
N LEU A 572 10.83 31.07 -10.26
CA LEU A 572 11.76 30.58 -9.25
C LEU A 572 11.88 31.56 -8.08
N ARG A 573 12.08 32.86 -8.33
CA ARG A 573 12.11 33.88 -7.26
C ARG A 573 10.80 33.99 -6.48
N GLU A 574 9.66 33.78 -7.15
CA GLU A 574 8.35 33.70 -6.50
C GLU A 574 8.26 32.48 -5.59
N LYS A 575 8.72 31.31 -6.05
CA LYS A 575 8.82 30.09 -5.22
C LYS A 575 9.78 30.27 -4.06
N ASP A 576 10.96 30.87 -4.25
CA ASP A 576 11.93 31.15 -3.20
C ASP A 576 11.37 32.14 -2.16
N SER A 577 10.59 33.14 -2.61
CA SER A 577 9.86 34.06 -1.74
C SER A 577 8.77 33.35 -0.93
N ILE A 578 7.99 32.46 -1.56
CA ILE A 578 6.98 31.63 -0.87
C ILE A 578 7.64 30.66 0.10
N ILE A 579 8.75 30.01 -0.27
CA ILE A 579 9.55 29.14 0.60
C ILE A 579 10.09 29.94 1.79
N SER A 580 10.60 31.15 1.57
CA SER A 580 11.06 32.04 2.64
C SER A 580 9.93 32.47 3.57
N GLN A 581 8.74 32.78 3.03
CA GLN A 581 7.55 33.11 3.83
C GLN A 581 7.03 31.90 4.62
N LEU A 582 7.05 30.70 4.02
CA LEU A 582 6.68 29.46 4.69
C LEU A 582 7.70 29.07 5.76
N GLN A 583 9.00 29.27 5.51
CA GLN A 583 10.06 29.09 6.50
C GLN A 583 9.90 30.07 7.66
N LEU A 584 9.72 31.36 7.41
CA LEU A 584 9.45 32.36 8.47
C LEU A 584 8.12 32.11 9.20
N SER A 585 7.09 31.57 8.53
CA SER A 585 5.83 31.20 9.17
C SER A 585 5.93 29.90 9.96
N LEU A 586 6.77 28.95 9.53
CA LEU A 586 7.07 27.72 10.28
C LEU A 586 7.99 28.02 11.47
N GLU A 587 9.03 28.83 11.30
CA GLU A 587 9.90 29.31 12.37
C GLU A 587 9.10 30.15 13.39
N GLY A 588 8.23 31.04 12.91
CA GLY A 588 7.27 31.77 13.73
C GLY A 588 6.34 30.83 14.51
N LYS A 589 5.71 29.85 13.86
CA LYS A 589 4.85 28.85 14.53
C LYS A 589 5.62 27.90 15.45
N THR A 590 6.86 27.57 15.12
CA THR A 590 7.74 26.78 15.98
C THR A 590 8.10 27.59 17.21
N LYS A 591 8.41 28.89 17.06
CA LYS A 591 8.64 29.79 18.18
C LYS A 591 7.37 30.06 19.00
N ASP A 592 6.19 30.19 18.38
CA ASP A 592 4.90 30.26 19.07
C ASP A 592 4.61 28.94 19.82
N MET A 593 4.99 27.80 19.24
CA MET A 593 4.86 26.46 19.86
C MET A 593 5.92 26.23 20.94
N GLU A 594 7.10 26.81 20.84
CA GLU A 594 8.17 26.79 21.84
C GLU A 594 7.86 27.76 22.99
N GLU A 595 7.30 28.94 22.74
CA GLU A 595 6.78 29.85 23.76
C GLU A 595 5.51 29.29 24.40
N MET A 596 4.64 28.62 23.64
CA MET A 596 3.50 27.88 24.20
C MET A 596 4.00 26.69 25.02
N ALA A 597 4.96 25.91 24.51
CA ALA A 597 5.56 24.80 25.23
C ALA A 597 6.30 25.29 26.47
N GLU A 598 7.05 26.39 26.45
CA GLU A 598 7.64 27.01 27.62
C GLU A 598 6.57 27.58 28.56
N SER A 599 5.47 28.14 28.07
CA SER A 599 4.39 28.62 28.94
C SER A 599 3.67 27.45 29.63
N VAL A 600 3.45 26.35 28.92
CA VAL A 600 2.87 25.10 29.43
C VAL A 600 3.88 24.34 30.29
N LEU A 601 5.18 24.42 29.99
CA LEU A 601 6.27 23.85 30.78
C LEU A 601 6.60 24.74 31.98
N ASN A 602 6.27 26.04 32.00
CA ASN A 602 6.39 26.89 33.17
C ASN A 602 5.12 26.87 34.04
N GLN A 603 3.93 26.77 33.46
CA GLN A 603 2.70 26.43 34.19
C GLN A 603 2.79 25.01 34.77
N SER A 604 3.29 24.03 34.01
CA SER A 604 3.53 22.67 34.54
C SER A 604 4.85 22.54 35.30
N GLN A 605 5.85 23.43 35.20
CA GLN A 605 6.96 23.46 36.18
C GLN A 605 6.59 24.26 37.43
N THR A 606 5.56 25.09 37.44
CA THR A 606 5.03 25.64 38.70
C THR A 606 4.10 24.61 39.30
N HIS A 607 3.02 24.22 38.62
CA HIS A 607 2.13 23.16 39.10
C HIS A 607 2.81 21.81 39.33
N ALA A 608 3.88 21.44 38.60
CA ALA A 608 4.68 20.25 38.92
C ALA A 608 5.95 20.51 39.73
N ARG A 609 6.40 21.75 40.02
CA ARG A 609 7.24 21.96 41.22
C ARG A 609 6.37 21.82 42.46
N ASP A 610 5.20 22.47 42.49
CA ASP A 610 4.23 22.35 43.57
C ASP A 610 3.75 20.91 43.73
N LEU A 611 3.46 20.18 42.63
CA LEU A 611 3.05 18.77 42.69
C LEU A 611 4.23 17.81 42.89
N ILE A 612 5.46 18.04 42.40
CA ILE A 612 6.62 17.21 42.77
C ILE A 612 7.09 17.51 44.20
N GLU A 613 6.86 18.72 44.72
CA GLU A 613 7.10 19.04 46.12
C GLU A 613 6.01 18.46 47.01
N GLN A 614 4.71 18.54 46.66
CA GLN A 614 3.65 17.85 47.40
C GLN A 614 3.72 16.32 47.27
N MET A 615 3.98 15.78 46.08
CA MET A 615 4.21 14.34 45.88
C MET A 615 5.55 13.91 46.49
N GLY A 616 6.54 14.79 46.59
CA GLY A 616 7.84 14.55 47.23
C GLY A 616 7.79 14.63 48.75
N GLN A 617 6.96 15.52 49.31
CA GLN A 617 6.61 15.56 50.73
C GLN A 617 5.72 14.36 51.09
N ARG A 618 4.77 13.98 50.23
CA ARG A 618 4.01 12.73 50.37
C ARG A 618 4.91 11.50 50.22
N LEU A 619 5.86 11.48 49.28
CA LEU A 619 6.84 10.39 49.12
C LEU A 619 7.67 10.29 50.38
N LYS A 620 8.35 11.36 50.82
CA LYS A 620 9.10 11.39 52.08
C LYS A 620 8.26 10.99 53.30
N PHE A 621 6.98 11.37 53.35
CA PHE A 621 6.07 10.92 54.41
C PHE A 621 5.79 9.41 54.30
N THR A 622 5.46 8.89 53.11
CA THR A 622 5.25 7.45 52.89
C THR A 622 6.53 6.63 53.01
N GLU A 623 7.69 7.16 52.66
CA GLU A 623 9.02 6.56 52.83
C GLU A 623 9.37 6.52 54.31
N ALA A 624 9.09 7.58 55.08
CA ALA A 624 9.24 7.56 56.54
C ALA A 624 8.25 6.58 57.19
N MET A 625 7.00 6.52 56.72
CA MET A 625 5.99 5.59 57.25
C MET A 625 6.30 4.13 56.86
N LEU A 626 6.82 3.88 55.67
CA LEU A 626 7.28 2.57 55.21
C LEU A 626 8.59 2.17 55.90
N ALA A 627 9.53 3.09 56.12
CA ALA A 627 10.75 2.83 56.88
C ALA A 627 10.44 2.53 58.35
N GLU A 628 9.46 3.20 58.95
CA GLU A 628 9.03 2.89 60.32
C GLU A 628 8.16 1.63 60.39
N ALA A 629 7.37 1.32 59.35
CA ALA A 629 6.68 0.03 59.23
C ALA A 629 7.65 -1.14 58.98
N VAL A 630 8.73 -0.91 58.22
CA VAL A 630 9.85 -1.85 58.04
C VAL A 630 10.57 -2.03 59.37
N LYS A 631 10.93 -0.97 60.09
CA LYS A 631 11.51 -1.08 61.45
C LYS A 631 10.58 -1.77 62.44
N ALA A 632 9.26 -1.52 62.38
CA ALA A 632 8.29 -2.22 63.21
C ALA A 632 8.22 -3.72 62.85
N ARG A 633 8.34 -4.06 61.55
CA ARG A 633 8.45 -5.44 61.07
C ARG A 633 9.78 -6.08 61.44
N GLU A 634 10.90 -5.36 61.40
CA GLU A 634 12.24 -5.82 61.82
C GLU A 634 12.26 -6.11 63.31
N ARG A 635 11.71 -5.21 64.15
CA ARG A 635 11.51 -5.45 65.59
C ARG A 635 10.65 -6.69 65.82
N LEU A 636 9.49 -6.79 65.14
CA LEU A 636 8.59 -7.94 65.28
C LEU A 636 9.22 -9.25 64.74
N VAL A 637 10.11 -9.19 63.74
CA VAL A 637 10.89 -10.34 63.29
C VAL A 637 11.91 -10.72 64.36
N ALA A 638 12.68 -9.77 64.91
CA ALA A 638 13.65 -10.03 65.98
C ALA A 638 12.98 -10.56 67.27
N ASP A 639 11.79 -10.05 67.63
CA ASP A 639 10.98 -10.55 68.75
C ASP A 639 10.52 -12.00 68.49
N ASN A 640 10.11 -12.33 67.26
CA ASN A 640 9.74 -13.69 66.86
C ASN A 640 10.97 -14.62 66.76
N GLU A 641 12.11 -14.14 66.29
CA GLU A 641 13.37 -14.89 66.24
C GLU A 641 13.83 -15.22 67.66
N SER A 642 13.86 -14.24 68.57
CA SER A 642 14.14 -14.46 70.00
C SER A 642 13.14 -15.42 70.67
N ALA A 643 11.85 -15.33 70.32
CA ALA A 643 10.84 -16.28 70.80
C ALA A 643 11.07 -17.71 70.25
N VAL A 644 11.45 -17.85 68.97
CA VAL A 644 11.79 -19.13 68.34
C VAL A 644 13.09 -19.69 68.92
N GLU A 645 14.12 -18.88 69.16
CA GLU A 645 15.34 -19.27 69.87
C GLU A 645 15.03 -19.74 71.30
N GLY A 646 14.18 -19.02 72.03
CA GLY A 646 13.71 -19.42 73.36
C GLY A 646 12.93 -20.75 73.36
N LEU A 647 12.10 -20.98 72.33
CA LEU A 647 11.41 -22.26 72.12
C LEU A 647 12.38 -23.37 71.73
N LEU A 648 13.36 -23.12 70.85
CA LEU A 648 14.39 -24.09 70.46
C LEU A 648 15.32 -24.44 71.62
N ALA A 649 15.70 -23.48 72.46
CA ALA A 649 16.43 -23.74 73.71
C ALA A 649 15.58 -24.56 74.69
N THR A 650 14.27 -24.31 74.77
CA THR A 650 13.34 -25.09 75.60
C THR A 650 13.15 -26.52 75.06
N ILE A 651 13.11 -26.70 73.74
CA ILE A 651 13.05 -28.01 73.08
C ILE A 651 14.36 -28.76 73.30
N SER A 652 15.51 -28.14 73.04
CA SER A 652 16.85 -28.72 73.28
C SER A 652 17.05 -29.14 74.74
N SER A 653 16.59 -28.32 75.69
CA SER A 653 16.58 -28.67 77.13
C SER A 653 15.69 -29.89 77.42
N LYS A 654 14.50 -29.98 76.82
CA LYS A 654 13.63 -31.15 76.94
C LYS A 654 14.20 -32.39 76.27
N ASP A 655 14.83 -32.27 75.11
CA ASP A 655 15.47 -33.37 74.38
C ASP A 655 16.70 -33.89 75.14
N GLN A 656 17.47 -33.00 75.76
CA GLN A 656 18.56 -33.38 76.67
C GLN A 656 18.04 -34.11 77.92
N LEU A 657 16.96 -33.63 78.55
CA LEU A 657 16.31 -34.34 79.67
C LEU A 657 15.70 -35.69 79.25
N LEU A 658 15.09 -35.77 78.06
CA LEU A 658 14.59 -37.01 77.49
C LEU A 658 15.74 -38.00 77.23
N LYS A 659 16.85 -37.52 76.66
CA LYS A 659 18.07 -38.31 76.45
C LYS A 659 18.66 -38.80 77.76
N GLU A 660 18.79 -37.94 78.77
CA GLU A 660 19.26 -38.33 80.11
C GLU A 660 18.33 -39.37 80.77
N SER A 661 17.01 -39.23 80.59
CA SER A 661 16.04 -40.23 81.07
C SER A 661 16.15 -41.55 80.30
N ALA A 662 16.36 -41.51 78.98
CA ALA A 662 16.54 -42.70 78.15
C ALA A 662 17.86 -43.40 78.45
N GLU A 663 18.94 -42.66 78.69
CA GLU A 663 20.20 -43.21 79.21
C GLU A 663 20.02 -43.82 80.60
N HIS A 664 19.28 -43.18 81.51
CA HIS A 664 18.96 -43.75 82.82
C HIS A 664 18.16 -45.07 82.69
N TYR A 665 17.14 -45.12 81.84
CA TYR A 665 16.41 -46.36 81.56
C TYR A 665 17.28 -47.42 80.87
N ASN A 666 18.18 -47.05 79.96
CA ASN A 666 19.12 -47.98 79.33
C ASN A 666 20.14 -48.54 80.32
N ARG A 667 20.64 -47.73 81.27
CA ARG A 667 21.49 -48.19 82.38
C ARG A 667 20.71 -49.18 83.26
N LEU A 668 19.49 -48.83 83.69
CA LEU A 668 18.63 -49.72 84.48
C LEU A 668 18.27 -51.03 83.74
N LEU A 669 18.03 -50.97 82.42
CA LEU A 669 17.81 -52.16 81.58
C LEU A 669 19.08 -53.00 81.43
N SER A 670 20.27 -52.37 81.36
CA SER A 670 21.55 -53.06 81.39
C SER A 670 21.76 -53.78 82.73
N ASP A 671 21.52 -53.10 83.86
CA ASP A 671 21.64 -53.67 85.20
C ASP A 671 20.69 -54.86 85.39
N ARG A 672 19.42 -54.72 84.96
CA ARG A 672 18.45 -55.84 84.98
C ARG A 672 18.80 -56.95 84.00
N THR A 673 19.41 -56.63 82.86
CA THR A 673 19.91 -57.65 81.92
C THR A 673 21.08 -58.42 82.51
N GLN A 674 21.99 -57.75 83.22
CA GLN A 674 23.12 -58.36 83.93
C GLN A 674 22.64 -59.21 85.12
N GLU A 675 21.65 -58.75 85.88
CA GLU A 675 20.97 -59.52 86.92
C GLU A 675 20.31 -60.78 86.35
N ILE A 676 19.58 -60.66 85.22
CA ILE A 676 19.00 -61.81 84.51
C ILE A 676 20.08 -62.75 83.97
N GLN A 677 21.22 -62.25 83.48
CA GLN A 677 22.34 -63.09 83.05
C GLN A 677 22.98 -63.85 84.23
N GLU A 678 23.19 -63.19 85.38
CA GLU A 678 23.74 -63.84 86.56
C GLU A 678 22.75 -64.84 87.18
N LEU A 679 21.44 -64.55 87.19
CA LEU A 679 20.40 -65.50 87.57
C LEU A 679 20.33 -66.70 86.59
N ARG A 680 20.46 -66.48 85.29
CA ARG A 680 20.57 -67.56 84.28
C ARG A 680 21.84 -68.41 84.48
N LYS A 681 22.95 -67.79 84.86
CA LYS A 681 24.22 -68.46 85.20
C LYS A 681 24.11 -69.26 86.50
N GLN A 682 23.44 -68.74 87.52
CA GLN A 682 23.11 -69.48 88.75
C GLN A 682 22.17 -70.66 88.47
N LEU A 683 21.13 -70.48 87.66
CA LEU A 683 20.24 -71.55 87.20
C LEU A 683 21.00 -72.60 86.38
N SER A 684 21.87 -72.19 85.46
CA SER A 684 22.71 -73.09 84.66
C SER A 684 23.65 -73.91 85.53
N ASN A 685 24.36 -73.28 86.47
CA ASN A 685 25.21 -73.96 87.45
C ASN A 685 24.40 -74.94 88.31
N ARG A 686 23.19 -74.57 88.74
CA ARG A 686 22.33 -75.44 89.54
C ARG A 686 21.73 -76.58 88.71
N GLN A 687 21.47 -76.38 87.41
CA GLN A 687 21.09 -77.44 86.48
C GLN A 687 22.25 -78.38 86.15
N GLN A 688 23.49 -77.88 86.09
CA GLN A 688 24.69 -78.72 86.00
C GLN A 688 24.90 -79.54 87.27
N GLN A 689 24.69 -78.96 88.46
CA GLN A 689 24.71 -79.69 89.73
C GLN A 689 23.60 -80.76 89.80
N LEU A 690 22.37 -80.44 89.37
CA LEU A 690 21.27 -81.40 89.30
C LEU A 690 21.57 -82.53 88.30
N THR A 691 21.98 -82.22 87.08
CA THR A 691 22.31 -83.26 86.06
C THR A 691 23.56 -84.07 86.43
N ALA A 692 24.50 -83.52 87.20
CA ALA A 692 25.59 -84.29 87.80
C ALA A 692 25.08 -85.26 88.89
N ALA A 693 24.17 -84.81 89.75
CA ALA A 693 23.54 -85.64 90.77
C ALA A 693 22.60 -86.72 90.15
N GLU A 694 21.87 -86.39 89.09
CA GLU A 694 21.03 -87.33 88.32
C GLU A 694 21.89 -88.38 87.60
N ARG A 695 23.03 -87.98 87.01
CA ARG A 695 24.00 -88.93 86.43
C ARG A 695 24.59 -89.82 87.52
N HIS A 696 24.97 -89.26 88.67
CA HIS A 696 25.50 -90.06 89.79
C HIS A 696 24.45 -91.06 90.31
N ASN A 697 23.21 -90.62 90.52
CA ASN A 697 22.10 -91.51 90.89
C ASN A 697 21.83 -92.57 89.80
N SER A 698 21.93 -92.21 88.52
CA SER A 698 21.80 -93.15 87.41
C SER A 698 22.94 -94.17 87.36
N THR A 699 24.18 -93.78 87.64
CA THR A 699 25.31 -94.73 87.73
C THR A 699 25.13 -95.66 88.92
N THR A 700 24.79 -95.15 90.10
CA THR A 700 24.54 -95.98 91.30
C THR A 700 23.35 -96.92 91.09
N ALA A 701 22.30 -96.47 90.38
CA ALA A 701 21.18 -97.32 89.99
C ALA A 701 21.58 -98.38 88.95
N GLN A 702 22.42 -98.03 87.97
CA GLN A 702 22.91 -98.97 86.95
C GLN A 702 23.89 -100.01 87.55
N GLU A 703 24.72 -99.61 88.51
CA GLU A 703 25.54 -100.51 89.33
C GLU A 703 24.64 -101.48 90.12
N GLY A 704 23.60 -100.97 90.80
CA GLY A 704 22.61 -101.80 91.47
C GLY A 704 21.81 -102.71 90.52
N TYR A 705 21.53 -102.28 89.28
CA TYR A 705 20.91 -103.15 88.27
C TYR A 705 21.88 -104.22 87.74
N LEU A 706 23.19 -103.95 87.66
CA LEU A 706 24.21 -104.95 87.38
C LEU A 706 24.29 -105.98 88.52
N GLU A 707 24.36 -105.52 89.77
CA GLU A 707 24.41 -106.38 90.96
C GLU A 707 23.15 -107.27 91.05
N ILE A 708 21.96 -106.72 90.77
CA ILE A 708 20.72 -107.49 90.65
C ILE A 708 20.76 -108.46 89.47
N ALA A 709 21.40 -108.11 88.34
CA ALA A 709 21.53 -109.00 87.19
C ALA A 709 22.51 -110.16 87.45
N GLU A 710 23.61 -109.92 88.16
CA GLU A 710 24.56 -110.96 88.61
C GLU A 710 23.92 -111.90 89.63
N LEU A 711 23.18 -111.36 90.61
CA LEU A 711 22.38 -112.16 91.55
C LEU A 711 21.30 -112.98 90.84
N ARG A 712 20.69 -112.44 89.77
CA ARG A 712 19.75 -113.18 88.91
C ARG A 712 20.43 -114.23 88.02
N ALA A 713 21.65 -114.00 87.56
CA ALA A 713 22.43 -114.98 86.82
C ALA A 713 22.83 -116.16 87.71
N LEU A 714 23.25 -115.90 88.95
CA LEU A 714 23.52 -116.92 89.98
C LEU A 714 22.24 -117.69 90.40
N LEU A 715 21.07 -117.03 90.38
CA LEU A 715 19.78 -117.73 90.50
C LEU A 715 19.49 -118.59 89.26
N ALA A 716 19.71 -118.08 88.05
CA ALA A 716 19.50 -118.82 86.81
C ALA A 716 20.46 -120.02 86.66
N GLU A 717 21.67 -119.98 87.23
CA GLU A 717 22.53 -121.18 87.35
C GLU A 717 21.92 -122.22 88.30
N LYS A 718 21.37 -121.79 89.45
CA LYS A 718 20.67 -122.69 90.39
C LYS A 718 19.40 -123.27 89.78
N ASP A 719 18.61 -122.46 89.08
CA ASP A 719 17.43 -122.92 88.33
C ASP A 719 17.83 -123.78 87.13
N GLY A 720 18.99 -123.55 86.51
CA GLY A 720 19.58 -124.42 85.50
C GLY A 720 20.00 -125.79 86.05
N ILE A 721 20.42 -125.85 87.32
CA ILE A 721 20.64 -127.11 88.05
C ILE A 721 19.31 -127.80 88.37
N ILE A 722 18.27 -127.05 88.77
CA ILE A 722 16.92 -127.59 89.01
C ILE A 722 16.30 -128.11 87.71
N ASN A 723 16.40 -127.40 86.59
CA ASN A 723 15.85 -127.83 85.31
C ASN A 723 16.57 -129.07 84.73
N LYS A 724 17.85 -129.27 85.05
CA LYS A 724 18.56 -130.55 84.79
C LYS A 724 18.02 -131.74 85.60
N LEU A 725 17.27 -131.48 86.68
CA LEU A 725 16.48 -132.50 87.40
C LEU A 725 15.04 -132.60 86.84
N LEU A 726 14.47 -131.51 86.34
CA LEU A 726 13.06 -131.41 85.92
C LEU A 726 12.81 -131.93 84.49
N HIS A 727 13.66 -131.61 83.51
CA HIS A 727 13.57 -132.21 82.17
C HIS A 727 13.77 -133.73 82.18
N ARG A 728 14.51 -134.24 83.18
CA ARG A 728 14.61 -135.67 83.53
C ARG A 728 13.25 -136.34 83.86
N GLY A 729 12.18 -135.55 83.98
CA GLY A 729 10.78 -135.98 84.04
C GLY A 729 9.91 -135.54 82.85
N GLN A 730 10.24 -134.44 82.15
CA GLN A 730 9.45 -133.92 81.02
C GLN A 730 9.71 -134.61 79.67
N ASP A 731 10.73 -135.49 79.56
CA ASP A 731 10.95 -136.45 78.46
C ASP A 731 9.78 -137.46 78.24
N ARG A 732 8.56 -137.14 78.72
CA ARG A 732 7.50 -138.11 79.02
C ARG A 732 6.06 -137.64 78.73
N GLU A 733 5.82 -136.33 78.56
CA GLU A 733 4.44 -135.80 78.52
C GLU A 733 3.93 -135.33 77.15
N GLN A 734 4.71 -134.52 76.40
CA GLN A 734 4.09 -133.56 75.47
C GLN A 734 4.44 -133.77 73.97
N PHE A 735 3.99 -134.90 73.41
CA PHE A 735 4.22 -135.28 72.00
C PHE A 735 2.97 -135.17 71.08
N LEU A 736 1.80 -134.74 71.59
CA LEU A 736 0.52 -135.28 71.11
C LEU A 736 -0.66 -134.32 70.74
N ALA A 737 -0.51 -132.99 70.66
CA ALA A 737 -1.66 -132.11 70.33
C ALA A 737 -1.33 -130.85 69.49
N ASP A 738 -1.99 -130.76 68.30
CA ASP A 738 -2.40 -129.58 67.48
C ASP A 738 -1.81 -129.38 66.05
N MET A 739 -2.61 -128.77 65.14
CA MET A 739 -2.41 -128.69 63.66
C MET A 739 -3.35 -127.67 62.91
N GLN A 740 -2.93 -127.18 61.72
CA GLN A 740 -3.68 -126.46 60.60
C GLN A 740 -3.72 -124.88 60.49
N LYS A 741 -4.34 -124.29 59.42
CA LYS A 741 -3.92 -123.05 58.65
C LYS A 741 -5.02 -122.14 57.97
N ASP A 742 -4.60 -120.96 57.43
CA ASP A 742 -4.89 -120.31 56.08
C ASP A 742 -5.79 -118.97 55.96
N PRO A 743 -6.04 -118.27 54.80
CA PRO A 743 -5.77 -116.80 54.65
C PRO A 743 -6.81 -115.85 53.91
N ASP A 744 -6.39 -114.59 53.59
CA ASP A 744 -6.74 -113.69 52.44
C ASP A 744 -7.71 -112.45 52.57
N HIS A 745 -7.28 -111.27 52.02
CA HIS A 745 -7.96 -109.98 51.64
C HIS A 745 -6.88 -108.86 51.46
N VAL A 746 -6.83 -107.91 50.50
CA VAL A 746 -7.78 -107.17 49.64
C VAL A 746 -8.47 -105.94 50.31
N LEU A 747 -8.63 -104.86 49.54
CA LEU A 747 -9.62 -103.76 49.66
C LEU A 747 -9.43 -102.57 50.62
N GLU A 748 -8.42 -102.49 51.50
CA GLU A 748 -8.26 -101.31 52.38
C GLU A 748 -7.08 -100.40 52.01
N LEU A 749 -7.25 -99.07 51.93
CA LEU A 749 -8.46 -98.25 51.72
C LEU A 749 -7.97 -96.85 51.29
N LYS A 750 -8.65 -96.16 50.35
CA LYS A 750 -8.42 -94.71 50.04
C LYS A 750 -6.95 -94.34 49.72
N HIS A 751 -6.42 -94.32 48.49
CA HIS A 751 -6.93 -93.73 47.24
C HIS A 751 -7.69 -92.38 47.30
N THR A 752 -8.22 -91.94 48.45
CA THR A 752 -8.83 -90.61 48.63
C THR A 752 -7.76 -89.51 48.83
N ILE A 753 -6.63 -89.65 48.14
CA ILE A 753 -5.73 -88.54 47.77
C ILE A 753 -6.30 -87.80 46.53
N GLN A 754 -7.46 -88.27 46.04
CA GLN A 754 -8.55 -87.55 45.34
C GLN A 754 -9.05 -86.26 46.05
N ILE A 755 -8.13 -85.41 46.50
CA ILE A 755 -8.37 -84.12 47.19
C ILE A 755 -7.34 -83.05 46.75
N MET A 756 -6.22 -83.41 46.11
CA MET A 756 -5.09 -82.48 45.87
C MET A 756 -4.63 -82.32 44.40
N GLN A 757 -5.44 -82.74 43.42
CA GLN A 757 -5.20 -82.43 41.99
C GLN A 757 -6.47 -82.04 41.20
N GLU A 758 -7.60 -81.89 41.91
CA GLU A 758 -8.89 -81.43 41.37
C GLU A 758 -9.06 -79.90 41.53
N HIS A 759 -7.95 -79.17 41.76
CA HIS A 759 -7.89 -77.71 41.94
C HIS A 759 -6.62 -77.07 41.30
N LEU A 760 -6.26 -77.55 40.10
CA LEU A 760 -5.51 -76.81 39.06
C LEU A 760 -6.00 -77.32 37.68
N ASP A 761 -7.30 -77.29 37.37
CA ASP A 761 -8.25 -76.17 37.33
C ASP A 761 -8.02 -75.12 36.22
N GLU A 762 -9.15 -74.68 35.66
CA GLU A 762 -9.41 -73.41 34.96
C GLU A 762 -8.65 -73.01 33.67
N ARG A 763 -7.51 -73.61 33.27
CA ARG A 763 -6.66 -72.99 32.20
C ARG A 763 -6.46 -73.67 30.85
N ASP A 764 -6.61 -74.98 30.70
CA ASP A 764 -6.55 -75.71 29.41
C ASP A 764 -7.88 -76.44 29.11
N ALA A 765 -8.97 -75.66 29.07
CA ALA A 765 -10.35 -76.14 29.17
C ALA A 765 -10.98 -76.70 27.87
N GLU A 766 -12.06 -77.47 28.07
CA GLU A 766 -13.17 -77.72 27.13
C GLU A 766 -12.94 -78.40 25.77
N LEU A 767 -12.87 -79.74 25.86
CA LEU A 767 -13.74 -80.69 25.13
C LEU A 767 -13.79 -80.70 23.57
N SER A 768 -13.29 -81.81 23.04
CA SER A 768 -13.92 -82.64 21.97
C SER A 768 -13.71 -82.36 20.47
N LYS A 769 -13.86 -83.47 19.71
CA LYS A 769 -14.42 -83.62 18.34
C LYS A 769 -13.44 -83.85 17.16
N ARG A 770 -13.55 -85.05 16.57
CA ARG A 770 -13.31 -85.45 15.16
C ARG A 770 -13.85 -86.88 14.93
N ILE A 771 -13.92 -87.35 13.68
CA ILE A 771 -14.69 -88.53 13.18
C ILE A 771 -16.21 -88.18 13.09
N SER A 772 -16.98 -88.54 12.05
CA SER A 772 -16.74 -89.29 10.79
C SER A 772 -17.40 -88.60 9.58
N ASP A 773 -16.95 -88.94 8.37
CA ASP A 773 -17.62 -88.65 7.09
C ASP A 773 -18.64 -89.74 6.71
N ASP A 774 -19.68 -89.42 5.92
CA ASP A 774 -19.91 -90.07 4.61
C ASP A 774 -20.94 -89.34 3.70
N ASN A 775 -20.75 -89.49 2.37
CA ASN A 775 -21.66 -89.28 1.23
C ASN A 775 -22.56 -88.01 1.03
N MET A 776 -22.11 -87.16 0.09
CA MET A 776 -22.83 -86.66 -1.12
C MET A 776 -24.19 -85.94 -1.04
N GLU A 777 -24.21 -84.62 -1.33
CA GLU A 777 -25.08 -84.07 -2.40
C GLU A 777 -24.68 -82.67 -2.96
N ASN A 778 -24.99 -82.48 -4.25
CA ASN A 778 -25.22 -81.29 -5.08
C ASN A 778 -24.56 -79.90 -4.86
N LEU A 779 -24.20 -79.32 -6.02
CA LEU A 779 -23.63 -78.00 -6.25
C LEU A 779 -24.44 -76.82 -5.65
N HIS A 780 -23.74 -75.91 -4.97
CA HIS A 780 -24.09 -74.49 -4.95
C HIS A 780 -22.81 -73.66 -5.12
N VAL A 781 -22.72 -72.84 -6.18
CA VAL A 781 -21.55 -71.97 -6.39
C VAL A 781 -21.49 -70.90 -5.27
N PRO A 782 -20.34 -70.67 -4.60
CA PRO A 782 -20.30 -69.72 -3.50
C PRO A 782 -20.65 -68.30 -3.91
N GLN A 783 -21.48 -67.65 -3.09
CA GLN A 783 -21.92 -66.25 -3.29
C GLN A 783 -20.71 -65.29 -3.31
N ASN A 784 -19.63 -65.64 -2.62
CA ASN A 784 -18.35 -64.91 -2.61
C ASN A 784 -17.71 -64.79 -4.00
N THR A 785 -17.78 -65.82 -4.84
CA THR A 785 -17.28 -65.77 -6.23
C THR A 785 -18.08 -64.80 -7.08
N VAL A 786 -19.40 -64.74 -6.88
CA VAL A 786 -20.29 -63.77 -7.56
C VAL A 786 -20.03 -62.35 -7.06
N ILE A 787 -19.72 -62.16 -5.77
CA ILE A 787 -19.37 -60.86 -5.19
C ILE A 787 -18.00 -60.38 -5.70
N LEU A 788 -17.00 -61.25 -5.77
CA LEU A 788 -15.69 -60.95 -6.36
C LEU A 788 -15.82 -60.55 -7.83
N LEU A 789 -16.50 -61.36 -8.65
CA LEU A 789 -16.73 -61.05 -10.06
C LEU A 789 -17.54 -59.76 -10.26
N LYS A 790 -18.51 -59.45 -9.39
CA LYS A 790 -19.20 -58.14 -9.41
C LYS A 790 -18.28 -56.98 -9.05
N LYS A 791 -17.37 -57.15 -8.10
CA LYS A 791 -16.40 -56.12 -7.70
C LYS A 791 -15.33 -55.89 -8.78
N GLU A 792 -14.84 -56.94 -9.42
CA GLU A 792 -13.98 -56.82 -10.60
C GLU A 792 -14.72 -56.16 -11.77
N LEU A 793 -15.97 -56.56 -12.04
CA LEU A 793 -16.79 -55.96 -13.09
C LEU A 793 -17.01 -54.46 -12.85
N SER A 794 -17.30 -54.04 -11.61
CA SER A 794 -17.46 -52.62 -11.28
C SER A 794 -16.13 -51.85 -11.42
N GLN A 795 -15.01 -52.42 -10.94
CA GLN A 795 -13.68 -51.80 -11.12
C GLN A 795 -13.26 -51.70 -12.59
N LYS A 796 -13.54 -52.73 -13.41
CA LYS A 796 -13.28 -52.69 -14.87
C LYS A 796 -14.18 -51.67 -15.58
N THR A 797 -15.44 -51.53 -15.15
CA THR A 797 -16.36 -50.51 -15.69
C THR A 797 -15.92 -49.09 -15.32
N GLU A 798 -15.48 -48.88 -14.08
CA GLU A 798 -14.94 -47.59 -13.62
C GLU A 798 -13.64 -47.22 -14.35
N ALA A 799 -12.74 -48.19 -14.54
CA ALA A 799 -11.51 -48.02 -15.33
C ALA A 799 -11.80 -47.70 -16.80
N LEU A 800 -12.79 -48.36 -17.40
CA LEU A 800 -13.23 -48.08 -18.77
C LEU A 800 -13.80 -46.66 -18.90
N ASN A 801 -14.65 -46.22 -17.97
CA ASN A 801 -15.18 -44.86 -17.97
C ASN A 801 -14.07 -43.80 -17.80
N LYS A 802 -13.07 -44.05 -16.94
CA LYS A 802 -11.90 -43.18 -16.76
C LYS A 802 -10.92 -43.20 -17.95
N ALA A 803 -11.00 -44.19 -18.82
CA ALA A 803 -10.31 -44.20 -20.11
C ALA A 803 -11.11 -43.40 -21.16
N LEU A 804 -12.43 -43.60 -21.21
CA LEU A 804 -13.33 -42.90 -22.13
C LEU A 804 -13.35 -41.37 -21.88
N GLN A 805 -13.31 -40.94 -20.60
CA GLN A 805 -13.18 -39.52 -20.25
C GLN A 805 -11.87 -38.92 -20.78
N ARG A 806 -10.73 -39.60 -20.60
CA ARG A 806 -9.46 -39.18 -21.20
C ARG A 806 -9.50 -39.16 -22.73
N GLU A 807 -10.23 -40.09 -23.35
CA GLU A 807 -10.41 -40.07 -24.81
C GLU A 807 -11.20 -38.83 -25.27
N SER A 808 -12.21 -38.38 -24.52
CA SER A 808 -12.91 -37.11 -24.79
C SER A 808 -12.06 -35.88 -24.48
N GLU A 809 -11.31 -35.86 -23.37
CA GLU A 809 -10.37 -34.78 -23.02
C GLU A 809 -9.30 -34.60 -24.11
N LEU A 810 -8.71 -35.71 -24.57
CA LEU A 810 -7.73 -35.70 -25.66
C LEU A 810 -8.34 -35.23 -26.99
N LYS A 811 -9.58 -35.63 -27.32
CA LYS A 811 -10.27 -35.12 -28.53
C LYS A 811 -10.54 -33.63 -28.48
N ILE A 812 -10.88 -33.07 -27.32
CA ILE A 812 -11.04 -31.62 -27.13
C ILE A 812 -9.69 -30.92 -27.35
N SER A 813 -8.63 -31.37 -26.67
CA SER A 813 -7.28 -30.79 -26.84
C SER A 813 -6.75 -30.90 -28.28
N LEU A 814 -7.12 -31.95 -29.02
CA LEU A 814 -6.74 -32.11 -30.42
C LEU A 814 -7.51 -31.14 -31.33
N ALA A 815 -8.79 -30.87 -31.06
CA ALA A 815 -9.57 -29.85 -31.77
C ALA A 815 -9.07 -28.43 -31.47
N GLU A 816 -8.68 -28.15 -30.23
CA GLU A 816 -8.04 -26.88 -29.83
C GLU A 816 -6.70 -26.68 -30.56
N LEU A 817 -5.85 -27.71 -30.62
CA LEU A 817 -4.59 -27.69 -31.37
C LEU A 817 -4.82 -27.55 -32.88
N GLN A 818 -5.85 -28.16 -33.46
CA GLN A 818 -6.21 -27.98 -34.88
C GLN A 818 -6.67 -26.54 -35.16
N SER A 819 -7.49 -25.96 -34.28
CA SER A 819 -7.92 -24.55 -34.39
C SER A 819 -6.72 -23.60 -34.34
N LEU A 820 -5.81 -23.81 -33.39
CA LEU A 820 -4.60 -22.99 -33.22
C LEU A 820 -3.61 -23.18 -34.38
N LEU A 821 -3.52 -24.38 -34.97
CA LEU A 821 -2.74 -24.60 -36.20
C LEU A 821 -3.31 -23.80 -37.38
N SER A 822 -4.61 -23.87 -37.66
CA SER A 822 -5.20 -23.08 -38.75
C SER A 822 -5.16 -21.56 -38.51
N GLU A 823 -5.20 -21.11 -37.25
CA GLU A 823 -4.98 -19.70 -36.92
C GLU A 823 -3.51 -19.27 -37.18
N MET A 824 -2.54 -20.15 -36.91
CA MET A 824 -1.12 -19.91 -37.22
C MET A 824 -0.80 -20.03 -38.72
N GLU A 825 -1.46 -20.94 -39.44
CA GLU A 825 -1.38 -21.03 -40.91
C GLU A 825 -1.92 -19.75 -41.55
N GLY A 826 -3.10 -19.27 -41.14
CA GLY A 826 -3.67 -18.00 -41.61
C GLY A 826 -2.81 -16.77 -41.27
N ARG A 827 -2.15 -16.75 -40.11
CA ARG A 827 -1.14 -15.71 -39.78
C ARG A 827 0.08 -15.80 -40.70
N ASN A 828 0.59 -16.99 -40.98
CA ASN A 828 1.73 -17.18 -41.89
C ASN A 828 1.38 -16.78 -43.34
N GLU A 829 0.19 -17.12 -43.84
CA GLU A 829 -0.27 -16.69 -45.17
C GLU A 829 -0.41 -15.16 -45.25
N ALA A 830 -0.98 -14.51 -44.23
CA ALA A 830 -1.07 -13.06 -44.15
C ALA A 830 0.32 -12.38 -44.07
N GLN A 831 1.27 -12.97 -43.34
CA GLN A 831 2.66 -12.49 -43.29
C GLN A 831 3.37 -12.69 -44.64
N ALA A 832 3.18 -13.81 -45.31
CA ALA A 832 3.73 -14.07 -46.65
C ALA A 832 3.22 -13.05 -47.67
N ALA A 833 1.90 -12.79 -47.71
CA ALA A 833 1.32 -11.77 -48.58
C ALA A 833 1.85 -10.35 -48.29
N ASN A 834 2.09 -10.03 -47.01
CA ASN A 834 2.73 -8.76 -46.63
C ASN A 834 4.20 -8.69 -47.09
N ILE A 835 4.96 -9.79 -46.96
CA ILE A 835 6.34 -9.88 -47.46
C ILE A 835 6.38 -9.75 -48.99
N GLU A 836 5.47 -10.37 -49.74
CA GLU A 836 5.37 -10.20 -51.20
C GLU A 836 5.04 -8.74 -51.58
N SER A 837 4.10 -8.10 -50.88
CA SER A 837 3.75 -6.69 -51.08
C SER A 837 4.92 -5.74 -50.81
N LEU A 838 5.65 -5.97 -49.70
CA LEU A 838 6.86 -5.23 -49.36
C LEU A 838 7.98 -5.50 -50.39
N THR A 839 8.14 -6.73 -50.86
CA THR A 839 9.13 -7.10 -51.88
C THR A 839 8.82 -6.42 -53.23
N ALA A 840 7.56 -6.37 -53.66
CA ALA A 840 7.15 -5.60 -54.83
C ALA A 840 7.38 -4.09 -54.66
N THR A 841 7.19 -3.56 -53.44
CA THR A 841 7.48 -2.17 -53.09
C THR A 841 8.99 -1.88 -53.06
N LEU A 842 9.82 -2.87 -52.71
CA LEU A 842 11.28 -2.76 -52.71
C LEU A 842 11.82 -2.84 -54.15
N ASN A 843 11.39 -3.82 -54.94
CA ASN A 843 11.72 -3.91 -56.38
C ASN A 843 11.37 -2.64 -57.15
N THR A 844 10.21 -2.03 -56.89
CA THR A 844 9.83 -0.75 -57.54
C THR A 844 10.63 0.46 -57.05
N LYS A 845 11.13 0.45 -55.81
CA LYS A 845 12.14 1.41 -55.34
C LYS A 845 13.48 1.17 -56.03
N ASP A 846 13.90 -0.07 -56.21
CA ASP A 846 15.15 -0.42 -56.90
C ASP A 846 15.09 -0.04 -58.39
N ASP A 847 13.96 -0.21 -59.07
CA ASP A 847 13.77 0.29 -60.44
C ASP A 847 13.90 1.83 -60.49
N ILE A 848 13.38 2.55 -59.49
CA ILE A 848 13.54 4.00 -59.37
C ILE A 848 15.01 4.38 -59.09
N ILE A 849 15.68 3.68 -58.18
CA ILE A 849 17.09 3.89 -57.83
C ILE A 849 17.98 3.60 -59.04
N ASN A 850 17.75 2.52 -59.77
CA ASN A 850 18.45 2.20 -61.02
C ASN A 850 18.19 3.26 -62.11
N THR A 851 16.95 3.78 -62.21
CA THR A 851 16.61 4.88 -63.12
C THR A 851 17.25 6.22 -62.71
N LEU A 852 17.52 6.42 -61.42
CA LEU A 852 18.27 7.58 -60.91
C LEU A 852 19.78 7.39 -61.16
N HIS A 853 20.36 6.24 -60.80
CA HIS A 853 21.76 5.89 -61.08
C HIS A 853 22.09 5.93 -62.57
N GLN A 854 21.17 5.52 -63.45
CA GLN A 854 21.34 5.64 -64.90
C GLN A 854 21.34 7.10 -65.38
N ARG A 855 20.51 7.98 -64.79
CA ARG A 855 20.54 9.43 -65.04
C ARG A 855 21.80 10.11 -64.48
N PHE A 856 22.29 9.69 -63.31
CA PHE A 856 23.58 10.18 -62.78
C PHE A 856 24.76 9.69 -63.62
N SER A 857 24.75 8.43 -64.08
CA SER A 857 25.78 7.88 -64.98
C SER A 857 25.85 8.64 -66.31
N GLN A 858 24.70 9.05 -66.86
CA GLN A 858 24.63 9.91 -68.06
C GLN A 858 25.11 11.35 -67.82
N ARG A 859 25.29 11.78 -66.56
CA ARG A 859 25.81 13.10 -66.18
C ARG A 859 27.29 13.08 -65.77
N GLY A 860 27.93 11.91 -65.74
CA GLY A 860 29.31 11.69 -65.29
C GLY A 860 30.37 11.58 -66.40
N GLY A 861 30.12 12.11 -67.60
CA GLY A 861 31.02 11.99 -68.76
C GLY A 861 31.55 13.34 -69.25
N SER A 862 32.89 13.51 -69.19
CA SER A 862 33.65 14.75 -69.46
C SER A 862 33.40 15.93 -68.49
N GLY A 863 34.42 16.67 -68.03
CA GLY A 863 35.86 16.38 -68.09
C GLY A 863 36.76 17.56 -67.71
N VAL A 864 37.90 17.26 -67.06
CA VAL A 864 39.12 18.10 -66.95
C VAL A 864 39.07 19.33 -66.00
N ASP A 865 39.54 19.09 -64.76
CA ASP A 865 40.68 19.79 -64.11
C ASP A 865 40.60 21.32 -63.84
N GLN A 866 40.56 21.74 -62.56
CA GLN A 866 41.77 22.23 -61.85
C GLN A 866 41.58 22.59 -60.35
N SER A 867 42.52 22.08 -59.56
CA SER A 867 43.10 22.59 -58.29
C SER A 867 42.43 23.74 -57.49
N GLN A 868 42.00 23.47 -56.25
CA GLN A 868 42.74 23.82 -55.01
C GLN A 868 41.97 23.49 -53.70
N ASP A 869 42.67 22.84 -52.76
CA ASP A 869 42.41 22.84 -51.31
C ASP A 869 42.76 24.23 -50.71
N PRO A 870 42.33 24.66 -49.48
CA PRO A 870 42.11 23.76 -48.33
C PRO A 870 40.98 24.07 -47.30
N MET A 871 40.64 23.01 -46.56
CA MET A 871 40.38 22.99 -45.10
C MET A 871 38.99 23.31 -44.47
N THR A 872 38.65 22.44 -43.51
CA THR A 872 37.77 22.63 -42.32
C THR A 872 36.27 22.89 -42.50
N GLY A 873 35.44 22.05 -41.85
CA GLY A 873 34.15 22.50 -41.32
C GLY A 873 33.00 21.48 -41.33
N SER A 874 32.77 20.86 -40.17
CA SER A 874 31.53 20.19 -39.77
C SER A 874 30.21 20.74 -40.36
N GLY A 875 29.50 19.92 -41.15
CA GLY A 875 28.05 19.97 -41.38
C GLY A 875 27.56 18.52 -41.56
N ILE A 876 26.58 17.98 -40.83
CA ILE A 876 25.21 18.46 -40.57
C ILE A 876 24.40 18.51 -41.87
N GLU A 877 23.87 17.37 -42.29
CA GLU A 877 22.76 17.31 -43.24
C GLU A 877 21.49 17.81 -42.56
N GLY A 878 21.18 19.08 -42.76
CA GLY A 878 19.96 19.70 -42.26
C GLY A 878 18.76 19.40 -43.16
N SER A 879 17.96 18.39 -42.80
CA SER A 879 16.68 18.11 -43.46
C SER A 879 15.66 19.24 -43.25
N LEU A 880 15.22 19.86 -44.35
CA LEU A 880 14.14 20.84 -44.41
C LEU A 880 13.38 20.69 -45.75
N PRO A 881 12.11 21.12 -45.87
CA PRO A 881 11.07 21.16 -44.83
C PRO A 881 9.73 20.56 -45.30
N SER A 882 8.82 20.23 -44.38
CA SER A 882 7.39 20.05 -44.70
C SER A 882 6.48 20.64 -43.63
N LEU A 883 5.28 21.05 -44.05
CA LEU A 883 4.39 21.97 -43.32
C LEU A 883 3.43 21.25 -42.34
N PRO A 884 2.89 21.94 -41.33
CA PRO A 884 2.31 21.30 -40.14
C PRO A 884 0.85 20.86 -40.30
N GLN A 885 0.47 19.78 -39.60
CA GLN A 885 -0.93 19.43 -39.35
C GLN A 885 -1.19 19.07 -37.88
N ARG A 886 -1.94 19.98 -37.24
CA ARG A 886 -2.93 19.78 -36.15
C ARG A 886 -2.67 18.64 -35.15
N GLU A 887 -2.32 19.06 -33.94
CA GLU A 887 -2.70 18.37 -32.71
C GLU A 887 -4.23 18.22 -32.65
N THR A 888 -4.72 17.01 -32.38
CA THR A 888 -6.11 16.77 -31.97
C THR A 888 -6.15 16.45 -30.48
N THR A 889 -6.72 17.36 -29.69
CA THR A 889 -6.90 17.18 -28.25
C THR A 889 -7.82 16.00 -27.94
N MET A 890 -7.32 15.05 -27.15
CA MET A 890 -8.12 13.98 -26.56
C MET A 890 -8.67 14.45 -25.21
N ILE A 891 -9.98 14.73 -25.15
CA ILE A 891 -10.71 14.95 -23.90
C ILE A 891 -11.65 13.75 -23.70
N GLY A 892 -11.59 13.11 -22.54
CA GLY A 892 -12.35 11.90 -22.24
C GLY A 892 -13.73 12.16 -21.66
N GLY A 893 -14.61 11.16 -21.78
CA GLY A 893 -15.94 11.10 -21.16
C GLY A 893 -16.69 9.85 -21.63
N ASP A 894 -17.18 9.04 -20.70
CA ASP A 894 -17.81 7.75 -21.02
C ASP A 894 -19.21 7.92 -21.66
N SER A 895 -19.50 7.13 -22.70
CA SER A 895 -20.70 6.27 -22.75
C SER A 895 -20.74 5.37 -24.01
N GLN A 896 -21.62 4.38 -23.98
CA GLN A 896 -21.67 3.23 -24.88
C GLN A 896 -22.07 3.56 -26.33
N GLN A 897 -21.39 2.87 -27.27
CA GLN A 897 -21.99 2.22 -28.45
C GLN A 897 -22.74 3.10 -29.48
N GLU A 898 -21.99 3.70 -30.40
CA GLU A 898 -22.48 4.01 -31.76
C GLU A 898 -21.53 3.39 -32.80
N VAL A 899 -22.09 2.75 -33.84
CA VAL A 899 -21.33 1.97 -34.83
C VAL A 899 -21.38 2.66 -36.21
N LEU A 900 -20.25 3.26 -36.60
CA LEU A 900 -19.91 3.74 -37.96
C LEU A 900 -20.82 4.86 -38.54
N PRO A 901 -20.23 5.88 -39.22
CA PRO A 901 -19.76 5.69 -40.60
C PRO A 901 -18.44 6.40 -40.95
N LYS A 902 -17.71 6.94 -39.97
CA LYS A 902 -16.51 7.79 -40.24
C LYS A 902 -15.39 7.05 -40.98
N SER A 903 -15.26 5.73 -40.83
CA SER A 903 -14.26 4.94 -41.58
C SER A 903 -14.65 4.77 -43.05
N GLU A 904 -15.95 4.67 -43.36
CA GLU A 904 -16.42 4.50 -44.75
C GLU A 904 -16.32 5.81 -45.54
N ALA A 905 -16.58 6.96 -44.89
CA ALA A 905 -16.35 8.26 -45.51
C ALA A 905 -14.86 8.49 -45.85
N LEU A 906 -13.95 8.16 -44.92
CA LEU A 906 -12.50 8.22 -45.17
C LEU A 906 -12.06 7.22 -46.24
N GLN A 907 -12.58 6.00 -46.22
CA GLN A 907 -12.28 5.01 -47.26
C GLN A 907 -12.82 5.46 -48.63
N GLN A 908 -13.98 6.12 -48.71
CA GLN A 908 -14.52 6.66 -49.96
C GLN A 908 -13.67 7.82 -50.50
N GLU A 909 -13.18 8.74 -49.65
CA GLU A 909 -12.23 9.77 -50.09
C GLU A 909 -10.89 9.15 -50.52
N HIS A 910 -10.35 8.17 -49.79
CA HIS A 910 -9.14 7.45 -50.20
C HIS A 910 -9.31 6.71 -51.52
N ASP A 911 -10.40 5.98 -51.72
CA ASP A 911 -10.76 5.29 -52.97
C ASP A 911 -10.93 6.27 -54.13
N ALA A 912 -11.52 7.45 -53.89
CA ALA A 912 -11.67 8.50 -54.90
C ALA A 912 -10.32 9.09 -55.30
N LEU A 913 -9.44 9.38 -54.32
CA LEU A 913 -8.06 9.83 -54.56
C LEU A 913 -7.24 8.78 -55.30
N TYR A 914 -7.39 7.49 -54.97
CA TYR A 914 -6.71 6.39 -55.67
C TYR A 914 -7.17 6.25 -57.14
N LYS A 915 -8.46 6.48 -57.41
CA LYS A 915 -9.02 6.52 -58.77
C LYS A 915 -8.51 7.74 -59.55
N ALA A 916 -8.44 8.92 -58.92
CA ALA A 916 -7.88 10.13 -59.51
C ALA A 916 -6.38 9.96 -59.86
N LEU A 917 -5.56 9.47 -58.92
CA LEU A 917 -4.13 9.21 -59.14
C LEU A 917 -3.90 8.17 -60.24
N ARG A 918 -4.70 7.11 -60.31
CA ARG A 918 -4.63 6.13 -61.41
C ARG A 918 -5.01 6.75 -62.76
N ALA A 919 -6.01 7.64 -62.81
CA ALA A 919 -6.36 8.37 -64.03
C ALA A 919 -5.24 9.33 -64.47
N GLU A 920 -4.59 10.02 -63.52
CA GLU A 920 -3.45 10.90 -63.80
C GLU A 920 -2.23 10.11 -64.32
N GLN A 921 -1.92 8.96 -63.72
CA GLN A 921 -0.90 8.04 -64.23
C GLN A 921 -1.22 7.51 -65.63
N GLN A 922 -2.51 7.25 -65.93
CA GLN A 922 -2.96 6.87 -67.26
C GLN A 922 -2.78 8.01 -68.27
N LEU A 923 -3.13 9.25 -67.93
CA LEU A 923 -2.86 10.44 -68.73
C LEU A 923 -1.36 10.58 -69.03
N TYR A 924 -0.49 10.53 -68.02
CA TYR A 924 0.97 10.59 -68.24
C TYR A 924 1.46 9.46 -69.15
N SER A 925 0.96 8.23 -68.98
CA SER A 925 1.31 7.09 -69.85
C SER A 925 0.86 7.30 -71.31
N SER A 926 -0.24 8.01 -71.51
CA SER A 926 -0.82 8.29 -72.82
C SER A 926 -0.12 9.48 -73.49
N LEU A 927 0.13 10.56 -72.75
CA LEU A 927 0.91 11.72 -73.17
C LEU A 927 2.35 11.31 -73.57
N VAL A 928 2.99 10.41 -72.83
CA VAL A 928 4.32 9.85 -73.20
C VAL A 928 4.26 8.96 -74.46
N ARG A 929 3.08 8.43 -74.82
CA ARG A 929 2.86 7.70 -76.07
C ARG A 929 2.65 8.66 -77.24
N THR A 930 1.75 9.63 -77.11
CA THR A 930 1.43 10.62 -78.16
C THR A 930 2.61 11.55 -78.48
N VAL A 931 3.49 11.81 -77.51
CA VAL A 931 4.78 12.50 -77.74
C VAL A 931 5.78 11.68 -78.57
N LYS A 932 5.61 10.35 -78.67
CA LYS A 932 6.42 9.44 -79.48
C LYS A 932 5.83 9.13 -80.87
N GLU A 933 4.57 9.51 -81.13
CA GLU A 933 3.97 9.41 -82.47
C GLU A 933 4.76 10.24 -83.50
N GLN A 934 5.07 9.63 -84.65
CA GLN A 934 5.93 10.23 -85.68
C GLN A 934 5.18 11.10 -86.70
N ASP A 935 3.87 10.87 -86.90
CA ASP A 935 3.02 11.71 -87.74
C ASP A 935 2.57 12.95 -86.96
N SER A 936 2.97 14.13 -87.42
CA SER A 936 2.67 15.41 -86.77
C SER A 936 1.18 15.73 -86.69
N THR A 937 0.37 15.23 -87.63
CA THR A 937 -1.08 15.45 -87.65
C THR A 937 -1.79 14.58 -86.60
N GLN A 938 -1.40 13.30 -86.51
CA GLN A 938 -1.94 12.35 -85.54
C GLN A 938 -1.49 12.73 -84.12
N ARG A 939 -0.22 13.12 -83.95
CA ARG A 939 0.32 13.64 -82.69
C ARG A 939 -0.43 14.89 -82.22
N LEU A 940 -0.73 15.84 -83.10
CA LEU A 940 -1.49 17.04 -82.73
C LEU A 940 -2.92 16.70 -82.31
N HIS A 941 -3.61 15.84 -83.08
CA HIS A 941 -4.96 15.38 -82.72
C HIS A 941 -4.97 14.64 -81.37
N ALA A 942 -4.00 13.76 -81.12
CA ALA A 942 -3.92 13.00 -79.88
C ALA A 942 -3.55 13.88 -78.68
N LEU A 943 -2.62 14.83 -78.83
CA LEU A 943 -2.33 15.86 -77.81
C LEU A 943 -3.57 16.71 -77.49
N GLN A 944 -4.44 16.97 -78.47
CA GLN A 944 -5.66 17.75 -78.26
C GLN A 944 -6.75 16.94 -77.53
N LEU A 945 -6.80 15.62 -77.72
CA LEU A 945 -7.62 14.72 -76.90
C LEU A 945 -7.11 14.65 -75.44
N GLU A 946 -5.79 14.50 -75.23
CA GLU A 946 -5.20 14.50 -73.89
C GLU A 946 -5.37 15.86 -73.18
N LEU A 947 -5.35 16.98 -73.90
CA LEU A 947 -5.69 18.29 -73.34
C LEU A 947 -7.15 18.35 -72.88
N THR A 948 -8.07 17.73 -73.62
CA THR A 948 -9.51 17.71 -73.29
C THR A 948 -9.80 16.81 -72.08
N SER A 949 -9.14 15.66 -71.96
CA SER A 949 -9.26 14.79 -70.78
C SER A 949 -8.64 15.42 -69.52
N VAL A 950 -7.51 16.10 -69.64
CA VAL A 950 -6.92 16.92 -68.56
C VAL A 950 -7.87 18.05 -68.15
N GLN A 951 -8.51 18.74 -69.09
CA GLN A 951 -9.48 19.80 -68.79
C GLN A 951 -10.71 19.27 -68.03
N LEU A 952 -11.25 18.12 -68.45
CA LEU A 952 -12.40 17.50 -67.77
C LEU A 952 -12.06 17.02 -66.35
N LEU A 953 -10.89 16.40 -66.15
CA LEU A 953 -10.42 15.99 -64.82
C LEU A 953 -10.12 17.19 -63.91
N ARG A 954 -9.64 18.30 -64.48
CA ARG A 954 -9.47 19.58 -63.76
C ARG A 954 -10.81 20.16 -63.31
N GLU A 955 -11.83 20.14 -64.18
CA GLU A 955 -13.19 20.61 -63.85
C GLU A 955 -13.84 19.75 -62.75
N GLN A 956 -13.71 18.41 -62.85
CA GLN A 956 -14.15 17.47 -61.82
C GLN A 956 -13.43 17.68 -60.48
N LEU A 957 -12.12 17.98 -60.51
CA LEU A 957 -11.35 18.31 -59.30
C LEU A 957 -11.83 19.64 -58.69
N GLU A 958 -12.03 20.68 -59.48
CA GLU A 958 -12.56 21.97 -59.01
C GLU A 958 -13.97 21.87 -58.42
N GLU A 959 -14.81 20.97 -58.94
CA GLU A 959 -16.11 20.63 -58.34
C GLU A 959 -15.96 19.88 -57.02
N SER A 960 -15.07 18.88 -56.93
CA SER A 960 -14.82 18.17 -55.67
C SER A 960 -14.30 19.10 -54.55
N ILE A 961 -13.45 20.07 -54.92
CA ILE A 961 -12.94 21.11 -54.00
C ILE A 961 -14.06 22.05 -53.56
N ARG A 962 -15.01 22.38 -54.44
CA ARG A 962 -16.20 23.19 -54.14
C ARG A 962 -17.10 22.48 -53.12
N ASN A 963 -17.44 21.22 -53.38
CA ASN A 963 -18.28 20.41 -52.49
C ASN A 963 -17.61 20.18 -51.12
N ASN A 964 -16.30 19.91 -51.10
CA ASN A 964 -15.54 19.76 -49.86
C ASN A 964 -15.40 21.09 -49.09
N LYS A 965 -15.47 22.25 -49.76
CA LYS A 965 -15.57 23.57 -49.10
C LYS A 965 -16.95 23.79 -48.48
N GLU A 966 -18.02 23.48 -49.20
CA GLU A 966 -19.40 23.58 -48.71
C GLU A 966 -19.60 22.72 -47.45
N LEU A 967 -19.14 21.46 -47.49
CA LEU A 967 -19.14 20.56 -46.31
C LEU A 967 -18.36 21.13 -45.10
N ARG A 968 -17.29 21.91 -45.31
CA ARG A 968 -16.56 22.57 -44.21
C ARG A 968 -17.36 23.72 -43.60
N ASP A 969 -18.05 24.51 -44.41
CA ASP A 969 -18.86 25.63 -43.93
C ASP A 969 -20.17 25.13 -43.27
N ASP A 970 -20.73 24.01 -43.73
CA ASP A 970 -21.81 23.27 -43.02
C ASP A 970 -21.34 22.72 -41.67
N LEU A 971 -20.21 21.99 -41.63
CA LEU A 971 -19.65 21.45 -40.38
C LEU A 971 -19.35 22.56 -39.36
N LYS A 972 -18.82 23.69 -39.83
CA LYS A 972 -18.57 24.90 -39.03
C LYS A 972 -19.86 25.52 -38.49
N SER A 973 -20.94 25.50 -39.28
CA SER A 973 -22.27 25.94 -38.87
C SER A 973 -22.91 24.99 -37.86
N GLU A 974 -22.71 23.68 -37.99
CA GLU A 974 -23.13 22.68 -37.01
C GLU A 974 -22.36 22.85 -35.69
N ILE A 975 -21.03 23.07 -35.73
CA ILE A 975 -20.21 23.35 -34.55
C ILE A 975 -20.69 24.63 -33.82
N GLN A 976 -21.11 25.66 -34.55
CA GLN A 976 -21.70 26.87 -33.94
C GLN A 976 -23.06 26.57 -33.29
N ARG A 977 -23.94 25.79 -33.95
CA ARG A 977 -25.23 25.36 -33.37
C ARG A 977 -25.06 24.42 -32.18
N ALA A 978 -24.04 23.57 -32.17
CA ALA A 978 -23.66 22.74 -31.03
C ALA A 978 -23.21 23.59 -29.83
N LYS A 979 -22.35 24.60 -30.04
CA LYS A 979 -21.91 25.53 -28.97
C LYS A 979 -23.07 26.35 -28.38
N LEU A 980 -24.07 26.71 -29.18
CA LEU A 980 -25.29 27.36 -28.67
C LEU A 980 -26.13 26.41 -27.79
N ARG A 981 -26.23 25.13 -28.16
CA ARG A 981 -26.88 24.10 -27.32
C ARG A 981 -26.08 23.82 -26.04
N GLU A 982 -24.76 23.79 -26.12
CA GLU A 982 -23.85 23.64 -24.97
C GLU A 982 -24.03 24.80 -23.97
N GLY A 983 -24.09 26.05 -24.46
CA GLY A 983 -24.39 27.22 -23.62
C GLY A 983 -25.77 27.17 -22.95
N SER A 984 -26.79 26.68 -23.66
CA SER A 984 -28.14 26.48 -23.12
C SER A 984 -28.18 25.38 -22.04
N MET A 985 -27.58 24.22 -22.29
CA MET A 985 -27.46 23.15 -21.30
C MET A 985 -26.63 23.58 -20.09
N LYS A 986 -25.60 24.41 -20.28
CA LYS A 986 -24.81 24.99 -19.18
C LYS A 986 -25.67 25.90 -18.29
N HIS A 987 -26.51 26.76 -18.87
CA HIS A 987 -27.48 27.55 -18.09
C HIS A 987 -28.44 26.66 -17.29
N GLN A 988 -29.02 25.63 -17.92
CA GLN A 988 -29.90 24.68 -17.25
C GLN A 988 -29.19 23.91 -16.12
N LEU A 989 -27.91 23.58 -16.28
CA LEU A 989 -27.10 22.94 -15.24
C LEU A 989 -26.79 23.91 -14.08
N GLU A 990 -26.49 25.18 -14.37
CA GLU A 990 -26.28 26.22 -13.37
C GLU A 990 -27.56 26.51 -12.56
N ASP A 991 -28.73 26.52 -13.21
CA ASP A 991 -30.03 26.64 -12.51
C ASP A 991 -30.36 25.39 -11.67
N ALA A 992 -30.08 24.19 -12.18
CA ALA A 992 -30.21 22.96 -11.40
C ALA A 992 -29.25 22.91 -10.19
N GLN A 993 -28.05 23.50 -10.31
CA GLN A 993 -27.11 23.67 -9.20
C GLN A 993 -27.60 24.73 -8.20
N ARG A 994 -28.14 25.87 -8.64
CA ARG A 994 -28.79 26.88 -7.78
C ARG A 994 -29.95 26.27 -7.00
N TRP A 995 -30.77 25.44 -7.63
CA TRP A 995 -31.88 24.75 -6.97
C TRP A 995 -31.39 23.72 -5.94
N ASN A 996 -30.39 22.89 -6.28
CA ASN A 996 -29.78 21.95 -5.33
C ASN A 996 -29.12 22.65 -4.13
N ALA A 997 -28.40 23.76 -4.33
CA ALA A 997 -27.82 24.54 -3.25
C ALA A 997 -28.89 25.13 -2.32
N SER A 998 -30.00 25.62 -2.87
CA SER A 998 -31.17 26.08 -2.10
C SER A 998 -31.83 24.93 -1.33
N LEU A 999 -31.92 23.73 -1.91
CA LEU A 999 -32.45 22.53 -1.27
C LEU A 999 -31.53 22.08 -0.11
N GLN A 1000 -30.22 22.03 -0.32
CA GLN A 1000 -29.23 21.70 0.71
C GLN A 1000 -29.21 22.73 1.85
N ALA A 1001 -29.34 24.02 1.56
CA ALA A 1001 -29.47 25.06 2.58
C ALA A 1001 -30.74 24.87 3.43
N ARG A 1002 -31.87 24.49 2.82
CA ARG A 1002 -33.11 24.14 3.54
C ARG A 1002 -32.96 22.86 4.36
N LEU A 1003 -32.31 21.83 3.83
CA LEU A 1003 -32.04 20.58 4.56
C LEU A 1003 -31.12 20.81 5.77
N GLY A 1004 -30.06 21.60 5.62
CA GLY A 1004 -29.18 21.99 6.73
C GLY A 1004 -29.91 22.83 7.80
N ALA A 1005 -30.81 23.73 7.38
CA ALA A 1005 -31.67 24.47 8.31
C ALA A 1005 -32.68 23.59 9.06
N ILE A 1006 -33.10 22.46 8.46
CA ILE A 1006 -33.93 21.44 9.12
C ILE A 1006 -33.09 20.60 10.10
N GLN A 1007 -31.91 20.14 9.70
CA GLN A 1007 -30.99 19.37 10.55
C GLN A 1007 -30.55 20.18 11.79
N ASN A 1008 -30.26 21.47 11.62
CA ASN A 1008 -29.91 22.37 12.73
C ASN A 1008 -31.07 22.64 13.73
N ARG A 1009 -32.29 22.17 13.46
CA ARG A 1009 -33.40 22.16 14.43
C ARG A 1009 -33.52 20.84 15.23
N GLY A 1010 -32.75 19.81 14.90
CA GLY A 1010 -32.69 18.56 15.67
C GLY A 1010 -31.80 18.61 16.91
N GLY A 1011 -31.03 19.69 17.09
CA GLY A 1011 -29.93 19.82 18.06
C GLY A 1011 -30.31 20.19 19.50
N GLY A 1012 -31.27 19.49 20.12
CA GLY A 1012 -31.35 19.34 21.58
C GLY A 1012 -31.93 20.48 22.44
N VAL A 1013 -33.12 20.22 23.00
CA VAL A 1013 -33.48 20.54 24.40
C VAL A 1013 -34.24 19.32 24.94
N GLY A 1014 -33.96 18.89 26.18
CA GLY A 1014 -34.59 17.70 26.76
C GLY A 1014 -35.72 18.01 27.75
N GLY A 1015 -36.53 16.99 28.07
CA GLY A 1015 -37.31 16.96 29.31
C GLY A 1015 -38.83 16.94 29.21
N ALA A 1016 -39.41 15.81 28.77
CA ALA A 1016 -40.67 15.28 29.32
C ALA A 1016 -40.89 13.83 28.86
N LYS A 1017 -41.33 12.95 29.76
CA LYS A 1017 -42.14 11.78 29.42
C LYS A 1017 -43.57 12.11 29.81
N ASP A 1018 -44.54 11.84 28.94
CA ASP A 1018 -45.63 10.93 29.32
C ASP A 1018 -46.40 10.36 28.10
N SER A 1019 -47.12 9.27 28.37
CA SER A 1019 -48.35 8.77 27.72
C SER A 1019 -48.52 8.80 26.19
N GLY A 1020 -48.54 7.60 25.60
CA GLY A 1020 -49.80 7.05 25.05
C GLY A 1020 -50.13 7.27 23.56
N ASP A 1021 -50.48 6.18 22.88
CA ASP A 1021 -50.99 6.20 21.50
C ASP A 1021 -52.33 6.95 21.37
N THR A 1022 -52.46 7.82 20.37
CA THR A 1022 -53.75 8.13 19.70
C THR A 1022 -53.53 8.71 18.29
N LEU A 1023 -54.01 7.97 17.29
CA LEU A 1023 -54.54 8.37 15.98
C LEU A 1023 -54.26 9.80 15.41
N SER A 1024 -53.62 9.81 14.23
CA SER A 1024 -54.12 10.44 12.99
C SER A 1024 -54.86 11.80 13.07
N PHE A 1025 -54.18 12.89 12.68
CA PHE A 1025 -54.71 13.91 11.75
C PHE A 1025 -53.57 14.80 11.19
N ILE A 1026 -53.93 15.83 10.40
CA ILE A 1026 -53.10 16.92 9.86
C ILE A 1026 -52.24 16.55 8.64
N GLY A 1027 -52.93 16.45 7.50
CA GLY A 1027 -52.51 17.20 6.31
C GLY A 1027 -53.01 18.66 6.38
N ASP A 1028 -52.86 19.40 5.28
CA ASP A 1028 -53.46 20.72 5.03
C ASP A 1028 -53.18 21.87 6.02
N GLN A 1029 -52.01 22.50 5.87
CA GLN A 1029 -51.87 23.97 6.02
C GLN A 1029 -50.97 24.57 4.93
N THR A 1030 -51.39 24.45 3.66
CA THR A 1030 -50.77 25.15 2.51
C THR A 1030 -51.76 26.09 1.83
N SER A 1031 -52.28 27.08 2.57
CA SER A 1031 -52.93 28.25 2.01
C SER A 1031 -53.02 29.38 3.04
N TYR A 1032 -52.43 30.54 2.72
CA TYR A 1032 -53.02 31.89 2.87
C TYR A 1032 -51.93 32.95 2.69
N MET A 1033 -51.80 33.49 1.48
CA MET A 1033 -51.68 34.94 1.17
C MET A 1033 -51.22 35.16 -0.29
N SER A 1034 -52.18 35.14 -1.21
CA SER A 1034 -52.13 36.03 -2.38
C SER A 1034 -52.82 37.34 -2.00
N ILE A 1035 -52.26 38.49 -2.38
CA ILE A 1035 -52.92 39.81 -2.46
C ILE A 1035 -52.00 40.75 -3.26
N CYS A 1036 -52.59 41.68 -4.03
CA CYS A 1036 -51.93 42.58 -5.00
C CYS A 1036 -51.25 41.81 -6.17
N VAL A 1037 -51.89 41.57 -7.32
CA VAL A 1037 -52.57 42.48 -8.27
C VAL A 1037 -51.59 43.43 -8.97
N GLY A 1038 -51.48 43.25 -10.28
CA GLY A 1038 -50.67 44.01 -11.23
C GLY A 1038 -50.90 43.42 -12.62
N GLU A 1039 -51.96 43.86 -13.30
CA GLU A 1039 -52.34 43.41 -14.64
C GLU A 1039 -51.60 44.22 -15.70
N GLU A 1040 -50.82 43.58 -16.57
CA GLU A 1040 -50.54 44.08 -17.93
C GLU A 1040 -50.58 42.91 -18.93
N HIS A 1041 -50.93 43.24 -20.18
CA HIS A 1041 -50.94 42.35 -21.34
C HIS A 1041 -49.48 41.99 -21.76
N ASP A 1042 -49.17 40.99 -22.60
CA ASP A 1042 -49.86 40.67 -23.86
C ASP A 1042 -49.61 39.24 -24.39
N GLU A 1043 -50.26 38.90 -25.51
CA GLU A 1043 -50.30 37.58 -26.13
C GLU A 1043 -48.98 37.12 -26.79
N SER A 1044 -48.60 35.84 -26.64
CA SER A 1044 -47.81 35.11 -27.65
C SER A 1044 -47.78 33.58 -27.49
N LEU A 1045 -48.01 32.90 -28.61
CA LEU A 1045 -47.58 31.52 -28.96
C LEU A 1045 -48.15 30.33 -28.16
N SER A 1046 -49.41 30.01 -28.46
CA SER A 1046 -49.92 28.64 -28.39
C SER A 1046 -49.36 27.77 -29.53
N GLU A 1047 -48.21 27.10 -29.35
CA GLU A 1047 -47.74 26.02 -30.25
C GLU A 1047 -47.49 24.71 -29.48
N LEU A 1048 -48.52 23.85 -29.40
CA LEU A 1048 -48.38 22.47 -28.96
C LEU A 1048 -47.81 21.60 -30.09
N SER A 1049 -46.50 21.35 -30.05
CA SER A 1049 -45.81 20.48 -31.02
C SER A 1049 -46.02 19.00 -30.72
N ALA A 1050 -46.37 18.21 -31.74
CA ALA A 1050 -46.76 16.79 -31.64
C ALA A 1050 -45.60 15.80 -31.33
N GLN A 1051 -44.58 16.22 -30.59
CA GLN A 1051 -43.36 15.45 -30.34
C GLN A 1051 -43.47 14.54 -29.10
N GLU A 1052 -44.11 14.99 -28.03
CA GLU A 1052 -44.23 14.23 -26.77
C GLU A 1052 -45.14 12.99 -26.90
N LEU A 1053 -46.22 13.09 -27.68
CA LEU A 1053 -47.08 11.95 -28.01
C LEU A 1053 -46.33 10.87 -28.79
N ARG A 1054 -45.51 11.26 -29.78
CA ARG A 1054 -44.67 10.31 -30.53
C ARG A 1054 -43.63 9.60 -29.67
N HIS A 1055 -43.11 10.26 -28.63
CA HIS A 1055 -42.21 9.60 -27.67
C HIS A 1055 -42.91 8.51 -26.86
N LYS A 1056 -44.17 8.71 -26.44
CA LYS A 1056 -44.93 7.65 -25.74
C LYS A 1056 -45.22 6.44 -26.62
N ASP A 1057 -45.65 6.64 -27.86
CA ASP A 1057 -45.90 5.51 -28.78
C ASP A 1057 -44.59 4.79 -29.15
N CYS A 1058 -43.48 5.52 -29.31
CA CYS A 1058 -42.17 4.92 -29.56
C CYS A 1058 -41.69 4.06 -28.38
N VAL A 1059 -41.79 4.56 -27.14
CA VAL A 1059 -41.43 3.78 -25.93
C VAL A 1059 -42.33 2.56 -25.76
N SER A 1060 -43.64 2.70 -26.01
CA SER A 1060 -44.59 1.57 -25.96
C SER A 1060 -44.22 0.47 -26.97
N ASN A 1061 -43.94 0.85 -28.23
CA ASN A 1061 -43.54 -0.08 -29.28
C ASN A 1061 -42.15 -0.70 -29.05
N LEU A 1062 -41.23 0.02 -28.40
CA LEU A 1062 -39.95 -0.55 -27.98
C LEU A 1062 -40.11 -1.53 -26.81
N GLN A 1063 -41.04 -1.29 -25.88
CA GLN A 1063 -41.32 -2.24 -24.80
C GLN A 1063 -42.04 -3.49 -25.31
N THR A 1064 -42.95 -3.41 -26.29
CA THR A 1064 -43.53 -4.61 -26.91
C THR A 1064 -42.51 -5.39 -27.74
N LEU A 1065 -41.66 -4.71 -28.54
CA LEU A 1065 -40.60 -5.36 -29.30
C LEU A 1065 -39.55 -6.03 -28.39
N ASN A 1066 -39.18 -5.40 -27.27
CA ASN A 1066 -38.22 -5.96 -26.33
C ASN A 1066 -38.82 -7.20 -25.61
N ASN A 1067 -40.10 -7.16 -25.20
CA ASN A 1067 -40.80 -8.34 -24.67
C ASN A 1067 -40.88 -9.48 -25.70
N GLU A 1068 -41.10 -9.18 -26.97
CA GLU A 1068 -41.12 -10.17 -28.06
C GLU A 1068 -39.72 -10.81 -28.26
N LEU A 1069 -38.66 -10.01 -28.25
CA LEU A 1069 -37.28 -10.49 -28.31
C LEU A 1069 -36.91 -11.33 -27.07
N GLN A 1070 -37.34 -10.94 -25.88
CA GLN A 1070 -37.12 -11.71 -24.65
C GLN A 1070 -37.88 -13.04 -24.66
N ASN A 1071 -39.09 -13.07 -25.23
CA ASN A 1071 -39.83 -14.32 -25.47
C ASN A 1071 -39.10 -15.23 -26.47
N GLN A 1072 -38.56 -14.69 -27.57
CA GLN A 1072 -37.81 -15.46 -28.57
C GLN A 1072 -36.47 -15.99 -28.02
N LEU A 1073 -35.71 -15.18 -27.28
CA LEU A 1073 -34.53 -15.66 -26.53
C LEU A 1073 -34.91 -16.83 -25.60
N SER A 1074 -36.02 -16.71 -24.88
CA SER A 1074 -36.53 -17.80 -24.03
C SER A 1074 -37.00 -19.05 -24.80
N LEU A 1075 -37.17 -18.99 -26.13
CA LEU A 1075 -37.40 -20.16 -26.99
C LEU A 1075 -36.08 -20.76 -27.49
N VAL A 1076 -35.07 -19.93 -27.77
CA VAL A 1076 -33.72 -20.40 -28.16
C VAL A 1076 -33.07 -21.17 -27.02
N ASP A 1077 -33.07 -20.63 -25.79
CA ASP A 1077 -32.55 -21.33 -24.60
C ASP A 1077 -33.26 -22.68 -24.33
N LYS A 1078 -34.52 -22.82 -24.75
CA LYS A 1078 -35.31 -24.06 -24.63
C LYS A 1078 -35.15 -25.01 -25.83
N SER A 1079 -34.46 -24.58 -26.89
CA SER A 1079 -34.17 -25.41 -28.06
C SER A 1079 -32.90 -26.23 -27.87
N ASP A 1080 -31.87 -25.64 -27.28
CA ASP A 1080 -30.55 -26.28 -27.16
C ASP A 1080 -30.48 -27.34 -26.03
N ASP A 1081 -31.19 -27.18 -24.90
CA ASP A 1081 -31.23 -28.23 -23.83
C ASP A 1081 -31.99 -29.51 -24.24
N VAL A 1082 -32.65 -29.51 -25.42
CA VAL A 1082 -33.26 -30.72 -26.01
C VAL A 1082 -32.23 -31.55 -26.82
N ALA A 1083 -31.16 -30.92 -27.33
CA ALA A 1083 -30.18 -31.60 -28.19
C ALA A 1083 -29.28 -32.61 -27.44
N HIS A 1084 -29.04 -32.39 -26.14
CA HIS A 1084 -28.04 -33.15 -25.38
C HIS A 1084 -28.54 -34.38 -24.60
N LYS A 1085 -29.80 -34.82 -24.76
CA LYS A 1085 -30.40 -35.90 -23.95
C LYS A 1085 -31.05 -37.08 -24.71
N THR A 1086 -30.66 -37.34 -25.97
CA THR A 1086 -31.15 -38.50 -26.76
C THR A 1086 -30.01 -39.43 -27.21
N GLY A 1087 -29.27 -39.98 -26.23
CA GLY A 1087 -27.94 -40.58 -26.45
C GLY A 1087 -27.71 -42.06 -26.11
N THR A 1088 -28.70 -42.91 -25.76
CA THR A 1088 -28.51 -44.39 -25.81
C THR A 1088 -29.79 -45.25 -25.64
N LYS A 1089 -29.82 -46.35 -26.40
CA LYS A 1089 -30.51 -47.65 -26.15
C LYS A 1089 -32.05 -47.74 -26.07
N ASN A 1090 -32.60 -48.12 -27.23
CA ASN A 1090 -33.27 -49.40 -27.48
C ASN A 1090 -34.66 -49.75 -26.88
N MET A 1091 -35.57 -49.99 -27.83
CA MET A 1091 -36.47 -51.16 -27.94
C MET A 1091 -37.77 -51.25 -27.12
N SER A 1092 -38.85 -51.40 -27.91
CA SER A 1092 -40.01 -52.29 -27.71
C SER A 1092 -41.37 -51.66 -27.31
N SER A 1093 -42.40 -52.33 -27.85
CA SER A 1093 -43.82 -52.34 -27.48
C SER A 1093 -44.62 -51.04 -27.30
N SER A 1094 -45.43 -50.77 -28.34
CA SER A 1094 -46.82 -50.29 -28.25
C SER A 1094 -47.70 -51.22 -27.38
N PRO A 1095 -49.04 -51.03 -27.19
CA PRO A 1095 -49.91 -49.84 -27.25
C PRO A 1095 -50.81 -49.63 -25.98
N TRP A 1096 -51.80 -48.71 -26.08
CA TRP A 1096 -53.12 -48.62 -25.35
C TRP A 1096 -53.35 -47.53 -24.28
N LYS A 1097 -54.16 -46.53 -24.68
CA LYS A 1097 -55.41 -46.05 -24.03
C LYS A 1097 -55.51 -45.81 -22.50
N GLN A 1098 -55.77 -44.52 -22.18
CA GLN A 1098 -57.02 -44.02 -21.54
C GLN A 1098 -57.11 -44.01 -19.98
N VAL A 1099 -57.98 -43.11 -19.48
CA VAL A 1099 -58.54 -43.00 -18.10
C VAL A 1099 -57.72 -42.22 -17.04
N ARG A 1100 -57.94 -40.89 -17.02
CA ARG A 1100 -58.46 -40.10 -15.87
C ARG A 1100 -58.38 -40.72 -14.46
N ALA A 1101 -57.65 -40.09 -13.53
CA ALA A 1101 -58.06 -39.92 -12.13
C ALA A 1101 -57.29 -38.78 -11.43
N GLN A 1102 -57.85 -38.27 -10.32
CA GLN A 1102 -57.21 -37.31 -9.41
C GLN A 1102 -56.32 -38.04 -8.38
N GLY A 1103 -55.37 -37.30 -7.80
CA GLY A 1103 -54.51 -37.71 -6.69
C GLY A 1103 -53.74 -36.50 -6.18
#